data_AF-A0A800JBJ7-F1
#
_entry.id   AF-A0A800JBJ7-F1
#
_cell.length_a   1.000
_cell.length_b   1.000
_cell.length_c   1.000
_cell.angle_alpha   90.00
_cell.angle_beta   90.00
_cell.angle_gamma   90.00
#
_symmetry.space_group_name_H-M   'P 1'
#
loop_
_entity.id
_entity.type
_entity.pdbx_description
1 polymer ?
#
loop_
_entity_poly.entity_id
_entity_poly.type
_entity_poly.pdbx_seq_one_letter_code
_entity_poly.pdbx_strand_id
1 'polypeptide(L)'
;MPDLSHNEQDALYKHWRWRIFFITWLAYAGFYLTRKSFAVAKVDLARPEVLGLSLGDMSWMDFSYAAAYAAGQFAWGMCGDRFGTRRVILYGMMASVLTAIFMGASSLVIMLGILFCFQGVCQSTGWAPLTKNIGNFFAQKERGRMMGFWCTNYALGGVIASALAGYSIEWAGQNRLEEYRTEGMPTVAHVQQVAASQGLDDNATQDIYGHLRIAQVATNALAPIKTALENFKEKKMSAAARDEVITNELGRAQAGLRDILHNGELSPRVRAAALRGLFELREPRLDEALLAALQSKDAALSGAGQRVIKKAVKSEVPELRQSGLKALRSAVLYGDEAPRQLGLEVALKLPPSAKREFAIHIAGQSIDPAIEHLAANLKAEIDNQNREKKKKPEDPPEFHPAKTLASIHINSIQTIWGMLAWRYAFWVPAAVLVMIWLLFLGMQRNRPQDVGLPPIEEYRGEKKAVLTGGTETEEAEEGTWELIGQVMRNRMVQLLAGVYLLLKPTRYLILFWSPLYLNDKLGTGAAESGILGSMFELAGPLGVLTGGYLSDKVFGARRIPVAVIGSVVVAVVLLGFNALPATRLALGSAFFFIGFFLYMPDSLVAGTAALDFGTRKGAGTAAGMINGFGSIGAMVGVSLPGVLTLLLGEEADIWFYIFPGLGVSLVIAAVLLLPKWNALPETEKTA
;
A
#
# COMPACT_ATOMS: atom_id res chain seq x y z
N MET A 1 -34.15 -40.67 3.64
CA MET A 1 -33.29 -40.98 2.48
C MET A 1 -32.81 -42.42 2.67
N PRO A 2 -32.67 -43.23 1.60
CA PRO A 2 -32.29 -44.63 1.75
C PRO A 2 -30.90 -44.74 2.38
N ASP A 3 -30.67 -45.79 3.18
CA ASP A 3 -29.36 -46.13 3.74
C ASP A 3 -28.36 -46.31 2.59
N LEU A 4 -27.58 -45.27 2.32
CA LEU A 4 -26.49 -45.30 1.36
C LEU A 4 -25.49 -46.39 1.80
N SER A 5 -25.03 -47.22 0.88
CA SER A 5 -23.96 -48.16 1.18
C SER A 5 -22.69 -47.42 1.62
N HIS A 6 -21.82 -48.06 2.41
CA HIS A 6 -20.59 -47.42 2.91
C HIS A 6 -19.71 -46.85 1.78
N ASN A 7 -19.66 -47.53 0.62
CA ASN A 7 -18.91 -47.07 -0.55
C ASN A 7 -19.54 -45.82 -1.20
N GLU A 8 -20.88 -45.75 -1.27
CA GLU A 8 -21.58 -44.57 -1.77
C GLU A 8 -21.44 -43.39 -0.81
N GLN A 9 -21.48 -43.65 0.51
CA GLN A 9 -21.20 -42.64 1.53
C GLN A 9 -19.78 -42.08 1.39
N ASP A 10 -18.74 -42.92 1.27
CA ASP A 10 -17.36 -42.45 1.12
C ASP A 10 -17.14 -41.63 -0.17
N ALA A 11 -17.67 -42.09 -1.30
CA ALA A 11 -17.61 -41.37 -2.57
C ALA A 11 -18.28 -39.98 -2.46
N LEU A 12 -19.46 -39.92 -1.86
CA LEU A 12 -20.21 -38.68 -1.66
C LEU A 12 -19.50 -37.76 -0.67
N TYR A 13 -18.94 -38.30 0.41
CA TYR A 13 -18.17 -37.56 1.41
C TYR A 13 -16.92 -36.94 0.79
N LYS A 14 -16.17 -37.71 0.01
CA LYS A 14 -14.98 -37.23 -0.70
C LYS A 14 -15.33 -36.09 -1.67
N HIS A 15 -16.42 -36.24 -2.42
CA HIS A 15 -16.89 -35.20 -3.34
C HIS A 15 -17.24 -33.90 -2.60
N TRP A 16 -18.05 -33.99 -1.53
CA TRP A 16 -18.48 -32.81 -0.77
C TRP A 16 -17.34 -32.14 -0.02
N ARG A 17 -16.39 -32.90 0.53
CA ARG A 17 -15.21 -32.34 1.20
C ARG A 17 -14.38 -31.45 0.28
N TRP A 18 -14.08 -31.93 -0.93
CA TRP A 18 -13.37 -31.12 -1.92
C TRP A 18 -14.21 -29.94 -2.40
N ARG A 19 -15.49 -30.15 -2.68
CA ARG A 19 -16.41 -29.06 -3.07
C ARG A 19 -16.45 -27.95 -2.02
N ILE A 20 -16.59 -28.29 -0.74
CA ILE A 20 -16.60 -27.32 0.37
C ILE A 20 -15.24 -26.66 0.56
N PHE A 21 -14.15 -27.43 0.46
CA PHE A 21 -12.80 -26.87 0.50
C PHE A 21 -12.60 -25.80 -0.58
N PHE A 22 -12.87 -26.13 -1.85
CA PHE A 22 -12.67 -25.21 -2.97
C PHE A 22 -13.58 -24.00 -2.90
N ILE A 23 -14.87 -24.16 -2.57
CA ILE A 23 -15.79 -23.03 -2.56
C ILE A 23 -15.53 -22.07 -1.39
N THR A 24 -15.14 -22.58 -0.22
CA THR A 24 -14.78 -21.72 0.91
C THR A 24 -13.43 -21.05 0.71
N TRP A 25 -12.47 -21.75 0.08
CA TRP A 25 -11.19 -21.18 -0.36
C TRP A 25 -11.43 -20.04 -1.35
N LEU A 26 -12.27 -20.27 -2.37
CA LEU A 26 -12.59 -19.28 -3.41
C LEU A 26 -13.37 -18.10 -2.84
N ALA A 27 -14.30 -18.32 -1.90
CA ALA A 27 -15.03 -17.24 -1.25
C ALA A 27 -14.10 -16.32 -0.46
N TYR A 28 -13.16 -16.87 0.32
CA TYR A 28 -12.22 -16.06 1.07
C TYR A 28 -11.22 -15.35 0.16
N ALA A 29 -10.73 -16.00 -0.89
CA ALA A 29 -9.95 -15.34 -1.94
C ALA A 29 -10.76 -14.20 -2.61
N GLY A 30 -12.06 -14.42 -2.84
CA GLY A 30 -12.99 -13.44 -3.39
C GLY A 30 -13.15 -12.19 -2.52
N PHE A 31 -13.18 -12.32 -1.19
CA PHE A 31 -13.21 -11.16 -0.29
C PHE A 31 -12.01 -10.21 -0.52
N TYR A 32 -10.85 -10.72 -0.95
CA TYR A 32 -9.71 -9.86 -1.26
C TYR A 32 -9.92 -8.95 -2.47
N LEU A 33 -10.78 -9.35 -3.42
CA LEU A 33 -11.10 -8.58 -4.63
C LEU A 33 -11.52 -7.15 -4.27
N THR A 34 -12.47 -7.01 -3.33
CA THR A 34 -13.01 -5.73 -2.90
C THR A 34 -12.29 -5.14 -1.68
N ARG A 35 -11.38 -5.89 -1.06
CA ARG A 35 -10.49 -5.41 0.02
C ARG A 35 -9.30 -4.63 -0.55
N LYS A 36 -8.73 -5.10 -1.66
CA LYS A 36 -7.51 -4.54 -2.26
C LYS A 36 -7.76 -3.38 -3.23
N SER A 37 -9.00 -3.24 -3.72
CA SER A 37 -9.39 -2.15 -4.63
C SER A 37 -8.92 -0.78 -4.17
N PHE A 38 -9.19 -0.40 -2.91
CA PHE A 38 -8.81 0.91 -2.40
C PHE A 38 -7.29 1.10 -2.35
N ALA A 39 -6.53 0.10 -1.85
CA ALA A 39 -5.07 0.19 -1.75
C ALA A 39 -4.37 0.41 -3.11
N VAL A 40 -4.92 -0.17 -4.19
CA VAL A 40 -4.42 0.08 -5.55
C VAL A 40 -4.92 1.42 -6.09
N ALA A 41 -6.20 1.73 -5.92
CA ALA A 41 -6.80 2.98 -6.38
C ALA A 41 -6.17 4.24 -5.73
N LYS A 42 -5.60 4.13 -4.53
CA LYS A 42 -4.86 5.23 -3.87
C LYS A 42 -3.82 5.89 -4.77
N VAL A 43 -3.18 5.11 -5.66
CA VAL A 43 -2.17 5.62 -6.61
C VAL A 43 -2.75 6.76 -7.47
N ASP A 44 -3.99 6.59 -7.94
CA ASP A 44 -4.65 7.58 -8.78
C ASP A 44 -5.45 8.58 -7.95
N LEU A 45 -6.09 8.13 -6.87
CA LEU A 45 -6.86 8.99 -5.98
C LEU A 45 -6.02 10.06 -5.25
N ALA A 46 -4.71 9.80 -5.05
CA ALA A 46 -3.76 10.78 -4.52
C ALA A 46 -3.50 11.94 -5.48
N ARG A 47 -3.74 11.77 -6.79
CA ARG A 47 -3.46 12.80 -7.78
C ARG A 47 -4.45 13.95 -7.63
N PRO A 48 -3.99 15.22 -7.55
CA PRO A 48 -4.86 16.39 -7.45
C PRO A 48 -5.90 16.48 -8.57
N GLU A 49 -5.57 15.99 -9.76
CA GLU A 49 -6.41 15.97 -10.96
C GLU A 49 -7.59 15.00 -10.84
N VAL A 50 -7.54 14.03 -9.92
CA VAL A 50 -8.57 12.99 -9.75
C VAL A 50 -9.48 13.30 -8.56
N LEU A 51 -8.97 13.13 -7.34
CA LEU A 51 -9.65 13.51 -6.09
C LEU A 51 -8.72 14.22 -5.11
N GLY A 52 -7.39 14.16 -5.31
CA GLY A 52 -6.41 14.82 -4.47
C GLY A 52 -6.46 14.39 -3.01
N LEU A 53 -6.77 13.12 -2.73
CA LEU A 53 -6.84 12.63 -1.35
C LEU A 53 -5.49 12.81 -0.65
N SER A 54 -5.51 13.46 0.50
CA SER A 54 -4.31 13.59 1.32
C SER A 54 -3.94 12.24 1.95
N LEU A 55 -2.67 12.08 2.33
CA LEU A 55 -2.23 10.90 3.09
C LEU A 55 -3.00 10.78 4.42
N GLY A 56 -3.40 11.90 5.01
CA GLY A 56 -4.26 11.94 6.20
C GLY A 56 -5.64 11.35 5.95
N ASP A 57 -6.31 11.76 4.87
CA ASP A 57 -7.63 11.24 4.49
C ASP A 57 -7.59 9.74 4.27
N MET A 58 -6.63 9.27 3.47
CA MET A 58 -6.43 7.84 3.19
C MET A 58 -6.15 7.04 4.48
N SER A 59 -5.37 7.61 5.40
CA SER A 59 -5.04 6.97 6.68
C SER A 59 -6.26 6.83 7.59
N TRP A 60 -7.10 7.86 7.67
CA TRP A 60 -8.35 7.79 8.44
C TRP A 60 -9.34 6.80 7.84
N MET A 61 -9.42 6.73 6.51
CA MET A 61 -10.21 5.71 5.82
C MET A 61 -9.74 4.29 6.17
N ASP A 62 -8.44 4.00 6.03
CA ASP A 62 -7.91 2.68 6.37
C ASP A 62 -8.07 2.35 7.86
N PHE A 63 -7.87 3.34 8.74
CA PHE A 63 -8.07 3.18 10.17
C PHE A 63 -9.52 2.80 10.47
N SER A 64 -10.49 3.50 9.87
CA SER A 64 -11.92 3.19 10.04
C SER A 64 -12.26 1.79 9.53
N TYR A 65 -11.70 1.37 8.39
CA TYR A 65 -11.84 0.02 7.87
C TYR A 65 -11.29 -1.02 8.85
N ALA A 66 -10.07 -0.81 9.36
CA ALA A 66 -9.41 -1.73 10.27
C ALA A 66 -10.15 -1.83 11.61
N ALA A 67 -10.65 -0.71 12.14
CA ALA A 67 -11.46 -0.67 13.35
C ALA A 67 -12.79 -1.41 13.17
N ALA A 68 -13.51 -1.15 12.08
CA ALA A 68 -14.77 -1.81 11.75
C ALA A 68 -14.58 -3.31 11.50
N TYR A 69 -13.50 -3.69 10.83
CA TYR A 69 -13.13 -5.10 10.62
C TYR A 69 -12.87 -5.80 11.96
N ALA A 70 -12.09 -5.17 12.84
CA ALA A 70 -11.78 -5.71 14.16
C ALA A 70 -13.05 -5.91 15.01
N ALA A 71 -13.92 -4.90 15.07
CA ALA A 71 -15.20 -4.99 15.77
C ALA A 71 -16.11 -6.09 15.18
N GLY A 72 -16.18 -6.17 13.85
CA GLY A 72 -16.99 -7.17 13.16
C GLY A 72 -16.50 -8.61 13.35
N GLN A 73 -15.19 -8.85 13.52
CA GLN A 73 -14.68 -10.20 13.78
C GLN A 73 -15.26 -10.83 15.05
N PHE A 74 -15.48 -10.02 16.10
CA PHE A 74 -16.13 -10.49 17.33
C PHE A 74 -17.63 -10.76 17.10
N ALA A 75 -18.33 -9.87 16.41
CA ALA A 75 -19.77 -9.99 16.18
C ALA A 75 -20.13 -11.17 15.26
N TRP A 76 -19.40 -11.34 14.15
CA TRP A 76 -19.76 -12.33 13.13
C TRP A 76 -19.41 -13.77 13.50
N GLY A 77 -18.49 -13.97 14.45
CA GLY A 77 -18.25 -15.29 15.06
C GLY A 77 -19.54 -15.84 15.69
N MET A 78 -20.14 -15.04 16.58
CA MET A 78 -21.39 -15.39 17.27
C MET A 78 -22.57 -15.55 16.30
N CYS A 79 -22.66 -14.67 15.29
CA CYS A 79 -23.70 -14.77 14.26
C CYS A 79 -23.54 -16.04 13.39
N GLY A 80 -22.30 -16.47 13.12
CA GLY A 80 -22.01 -17.72 12.41
C GLY A 80 -22.51 -18.95 13.16
N ASP A 81 -22.49 -18.90 14.50
CA ASP A 81 -23.01 -19.96 15.36
C ASP A 81 -24.53 -20.02 15.32
N ARG A 82 -25.19 -18.86 15.37
CA ARG A 82 -26.66 -18.76 15.43
C ARG A 82 -27.36 -18.94 14.08
N PHE A 83 -26.81 -18.34 13.02
CA PHE A 83 -27.47 -18.27 11.70
C PHE A 83 -26.85 -19.19 10.64
N GLY A 84 -25.71 -19.80 10.95
CA GLY A 84 -24.96 -20.70 10.06
C GLY A 84 -24.05 -19.95 9.07
N THR A 85 -22.91 -20.57 8.75
CA THR A 85 -21.88 -20.00 7.85
C THR A 85 -22.46 -19.50 6.52
N ARG A 86 -23.31 -20.30 5.88
CA ARG A 86 -23.86 -20.02 4.55
C ARG A 86 -24.50 -18.64 4.47
N ARG A 87 -25.39 -18.31 5.42
CA ARG A 87 -26.16 -17.07 5.40
C ARG A 87 -25.26 -15.87 5.68
N VAL A 88 -24.42 -15.97 6.71
CA VAL A 88 -23.51 -14.88 7.10
C VAL A 88 -22.58 -14.51 5.95
N ILE A 89 -21.99 -15.49 5.27
CA ILE A 89 -21.09 -15.25 4.14
C ILE A 89 -21.84 -14.70 2.92
N LEU A 90 -23.02 -15.23 2.58
CA LEU A 90 -23.80 -14.74 1.44
C LEU A 90 -24.20 -13.27 1.60
N TYR A 91 -24.68 -12.87 2.79
CA TYR A 91 -25.03 -11.48 3.06
C TYR A 91 -23.78 -10.59 3.13
N GLY A 92 -22.71 -11.06 3.77
CA GLY A 92 -21.45 -10.30 3.87
C GLY A 92 -20.79 -10.05 2.52
N MET A 93 -20.76 -11.06 1.64
CA MET A 93 -20.23 -10.92 0.28
C MET A 93 -21.08 -9.97 -0.57
N MET A 94 -22.41 -10.11 -0.54
CA MET A 94 -23.31 -9.23 -1.31
C MET A 94 -23.23 -7.79 -0.81
N ALA A 95 -23.23 -7.57 0.50
CA ALA A 95 -23.03 -6.25 1.08
C ALA A 95 -21.68 -5.66 0.63
N SER A 96 -20.60 -6.46 0.64
CA SER A 96 -19.29 -6.02 0.17
C SER A 96 -19.24 -5.65 -1.32
N VAL A 97 -19.99 -6.36 -2.18
CA VAL A 97 -20.18 -6.01 -3.59
C VAL A 97 -20.88 -4.66 -3.72
N LEU A 98 -22.01 -4.48 -3.03
CA LEU A 98 -22.79 -3.24 -3.10
C LEU A 98 -21.96 -2.05 -2.63
N THR A 99 -21.24 -2.20 -1.52
CA THR A 99 -20.35 -1.16 -1.00
C THR A 99 -19.25 -0.81 -1.99
N ALA A 100 -18.61 -1.79 -2.63
CA ALA A 100 -17.60 -1.53 -3.65
C ALA A 100 -18.19 -0.78 -4.86
N ILE A 101 -19.40 -1.15 -5.32
CA ILE A 101 -20.09 -0.44 -6.41
C ILE A 101 -20.34 1.02 -6.04
N PHE A 102 -20.86 1.28 -4.83
CA PHE A 102 -21.09 2.64 -4.34
C PHE A 102 -19.80 3.43 -4.14
N MET A 103 -18.70 2.79 -3.73
CA MET A 103 -17.39 3.45 -3.65
C MET A 103 -16.93 3.92 -5.03
N GLY A 104 -17.02 3.07 -6.05
CA GLY A 104 -16.69 3.47 -7.43
C GLY A 104 -17.64 4.54 -8.00
N ALA A 105 -18.88 4.62 -7.51
CA ALA A 105 -19.84 5.63 -7.94
C ALA A 105 -19.69 6.98 -7.21
N SER A 106 -19.01 7.02 -6.06
CA SER A 106 -18.94 8.21 -5.21
C SER A 106 -17.67 9.02 -5.42
N SER A 107 -17.80 10.32 -5.67
CA SER A 107 -16.68 11.27 -5.70
C SER A 107 -16.50 12.02 -4.37
N LEU A 108 -17.38 11.82 -3.39
CA LEU A 108 -17.33 12.51 -2.10
C LEU A 108 -16.41 11.76 -1.13
N VAL A 109 -15.31 12.42 -0.71
CA VAL A 109 -14.29 11.85 0.18
C VAL A 109 -14.90 11.28 1.47
N ILE A 110 -15.80 12.01 2.13
CA ILE A 110 -16.47 11.53 3.35
C ILE A 110 -17.31 10.27 3.08
N MET A 111 -18.03 10.23 1.96
CA MET A 111 -18.84 9.06 1.58
C MET A 111 -17.94 7.86 1.29
N LEU A 112 -16.83 8.05 0.58
CA LEU A 112 -15.81 7.00 0.38
C LEU A 112 -15.31 6.44 1.71
N GLY A 113 -15.05 7.30 2.70
CA GLY A 113 -14.63 6.87 4.04
C GLY A 113 -15.72 6.08 4.78
N ILE A 114 -16.98 6.54 4.76
CA ILE A 114 -18.11 5.82 5.37
C ILE A 114 -18.30 4.45 4.72
N LEU A 115 -18.28 4.40 3.38
CA LEU A 115 -18.41 3.15 2.64
C LEU A 115 -17.22 2.21 2.92
N PHE A 116 -15.99 2.73 3.02
CA PHE A 116 -14.84 1.89 3.35
C PHE A 116 -14.87 1.37 4.79
N CYS A 117 -15.38 2.16 5.74
CA CYS A 117 -15.67 1.68 7.09
C CYS A 117 -16.69 0.53 7.07
N PHE A 118 -17.80 0.70 6.35
CA PHE A 118 -18.81 -0.36 6.19
C PHE A 118 -18.27 -1.60 5.46
N GLN A 119 -17.33 -1.39 4.52
CA GLN A 119 -16.59 -2.46 3.88
C GLN A 119 -15.79 -3.29 4.89
N GLY A 120 -15.20 -2.66 5.92
CA GLY A 120 -14.54 -3.36 7.03
C GLY A 120 -15.48 -4.34 7.75
N VAL A 121 -16.70 -3.90 8.06
CA VAL A 121 -17.74 -4.75 8.68
C VAL A 121 -18.07 -5.93 7.77
N CYS A 122 -18.32 -5.69 6.48
CA CYS A 122 -18.67 -6.73 5.52
C CYS A 122 -17.54 -7.76 5.38
N GLN A 123 -16.29 -7.30 5.30
CA GLN A 123 -15.10 -8.11 5.11
C GLN A 123 -14.78 -9.02 6.31
N SER A 124 -15.16 -8.60 7.51
CA SER A 124 -14.95 -9.40 8.73
C SER A 124 -15.85 -10.64 8.82
N THR A 125 -16.92 -10.73 8.01
CA THR A 125 -17.79 -11.91 7.93
C THR A 125 -17.07 -13.15 7.39
N GLY A 126 -15.95 -13.01 6.66
CA GLY A 126 -15.31 -14.09 5.92
C GLY A 126 -14.64 -15.16 6.79
N TRP A 127 -13.71 -14.76 7.66
CA TRP A 127 -12.74 -15.69 8.25
C TRP A 127 -13.38 -16.70 9.22
N ALA A 128 -13.98 -16.22 10.32
CA ALA A 128 -14.47 -17.09 11.38
C ALA A 128 -15.55 -18.10 10.90
N PRO A 129 -16.57 -17.70 10.12
CA PRO A 129 -17.56 -18.65 9.62
C PRO A 129 -17.01 -19.68 8.62
N LEU A 130 -16.08 -19.31 7.73
CA LEU A 130 -15.51 -20.24 6.75
C LEU A 130 -14.55 -21.25 7.39
N THR A 131 -13.70 -20.80 8.33
CA THR A 131 -12.84 -21.72 9.10
C THR A 131 -13.67 -22.73 9.90
N LYS A 132 -14.79 -22.30 10.49
CA LYS A 132 -15.77 -23.20 11.13
C LYS A 132 -16.37 -24.21 10.14
N ASN A 133 -16.70 -23.79 8.92
CA ASN A 133 -17.27 -24.69 7.92
C ASN A 133 -16.27 -25.76 7.46
N ILE A 134 -14.98 -25.43 7.33
CA ILE A 134 -13.92 -26.44 7.15
C ILE A 134 -13.90 -27.43 8.32
N GLY A 135 -14.07 -26.96 9.55
CA GLY A 135 -14.15 -27.79 10.75
C GLY A 135 -15.23 -28.88 10.69
N ASN A 136 -16.39 -28.60 10.06
CA ASN A 136 -17.50 -29.55 9.96
C ASN A 136 -17.28 -30.68 8.94
N PHE A 137 -16.37 -30.49 7.98
CA PHE A 137 -16.13 -31.45 6.88
C PHE A 137 -14.78 -32.16 6.99
N PHE A 138 -13.88 -31.69 7.86
CA PHE A 138 -12.53 -32.23 8.03
C PHE A 138 -12.26 -32.59 9.49
N ALA A 139 -11.84 -33.84 9.68
CA ALA A 139 -11.57 -34.45 10.98
C ALA A 139 -10.34 -33.85 11.66
N GLN A 140 -10.24 -33.99 12.99
CA GLN A 140 -9.23 -33.27 13.78
C GLN A 140 -7.79 -33.62 13.35
N LYS A 141 -7.55 -34.90 12.99
CA LYS A 141 -6.22 -35.39 12.55
C LYS A 141 -5.74 -34.78 11.22
N GLU A 142 -6.64 -34.37 10.34
CA GLU A 142 -6.31 -33.84 9.01
C GLU A 142 -6.60 -32.34 8.84
N ARG A 143 -7.32 -31.74 9.79
CA ARG A 143 -7.74 -30.33 9.76
C ARG A 143 -6.56 -29.36 9.66
N GLY A 144 -5.46 -29.60 10.37
CA GLY A 144 -4.27 -28.73 10.34
C GLY A 144 -3.66 -28.62 8.93
N ARG A 145 -3.46 -29.77 8.26
CA ARG A 145 -2.96 -29.80 6.87
C ARG A 145 -3.91 -29.10 5.92
N MET A 146 -5.21 -29.36 6.04
CA MET A 146 -6.23 -28.75 5.18
C MET A 146 -6.33 -27.24 5.41
N MET A 147 -6.27 -26.78 6.66
CA MET A 147 -6.22 -25.35 6.99
C MET A 147 -4.95 -24.67 6.43
N GLY A 148 -3.80 -25.35 6.43
CA GLY A 148 -2.58 -24.86 5.81
C GLY A 148 -2.74 -24.59 4.31
N PHE A 149 -3.31 -25.54 3.57
CA PHE A 149 -3.66 -25.33 2.15
C PHE A 149 -4.76 -24.29 2.00
N TRP A 150 -5.75 -24.27 2.88
CA TRP A 150 -6.86 -23.33 2.83
C TRP A 150 -6.35 -21.89 2.92
N CYS A 151 -5.44 -21.60 3.85
CA CYS A 151 -4.79 -20.31 4.04
C CYS A 151 -4.00 -19.77 2.84
N THR A 152 -3.74 -20.57 1.80
CA THR A 152 -3.19 -20.03 0.54
C THR A 152 -4.16 -19.08 -0.17
N ASN A 153 -5.45 -19.09 0.20
CA ASN A 153 -6.50 -18.25 -0.36
C ASN A 153 -6.21 -16.75 -0.30
N TYR A 154 -5.66 -16.24 0.80
CA TYR A 154 -5.43 -14.80 0.95
C TYR A 154 -4.24 -14.34 0.14
N ALA A 155 -3.23 -15.20 -0.06
CA ALA A 155 -2.07 -14.85 -0.86
C ALA A 155 -2.43 -14.78 -2.34
N LEU A 156 -3.08 -15.83 -2.85
CA LEU A 156 -3.49 -15.87 -4.25
C LEU A 156 -4.62 -14.86 -4.52
N GLY A 157 -5.58 -14.75 -3.60
CA GLY A 157 -6.64 -13.75 -3.65
C GLY A 157 -6.11 -12.33 -3.64
N GLY A 158 -5.13 -12.01 -2.78
CA GLY A 158 -4.49 -10.69 -2.71
C GLY A 158 -3.76 -10.31 -4.00
N VAL A 159 -2.95 -11.23 -4.55
CA VAL A 159 -2.24 -11.03 -5.83
C VAL A 159 -3.22 -10.81 -6.99
N ILE A 160 -4.23 -11.69 -7.12
CA ILE A 160 -5.22 -11.56 -8.19
C ILE A 160 -6.02 -10.28 -8.02
N ALA A 161 -6.42 -9.91 -6.80
CA ALA A 161 -7.19 -8.71 -6.53
C ALA A 161 -6.42 -7.44 -6.90
N SER A 162 -5.15 -7.35 -6.50
CA SER A 162 -4.31 -6.20 -6.82
C SER A 162 -4.05 -6.08 -8.32
N ALA A 163 -3.75 -7.21 -8.99
CA ALA A 163 -3.57 -7.22 -10.44
C ALA A 163 -4.86 -6.84 -11.18
N LEU A 164 -6.00 -7.43 -10.80
CA LEU A 164 -7.29 -7.16 -11.43
C LEU A 164 -7.71 -5.70 -11.25
N ALA A 165 -7.58 -5.15 -10.04
CA ALA A 165 -7.91 -3.75 -9.78
C ALA A 165 -7.03 -2.82 -10.62
N GLY A 166 -5.71 -3.04 -10.64
CA GLY A 166 -4.79 -2.19 -11.38
C GLY A 166 -4.96 -2.29 -12.90
N TYR A 167 -5.02 -3.49 -13.46
CA TYR A 167 -5.26 -3.68 -14.89
C TYR A 167 -6.62 -3.17 -15.34
N SER A 168 -7.64 -3.21 -14.48
CA SER A 168 -8.95 -2.64 -14.82
C SER A 168 -8.90 -1.12 -15.01
N ILE A 169 -8.07 -0.42 -14.23
CA ILE A 169 -7.84 1.03 -14.40
C ILE A 169 -7.13 1.29 -15.72
N GLU A 170 -6.04 0.57 -15.99
CA GLU A 170 -5.25 0.77 -17.21
C GLU A 170 -6.04 0.42 -18.48
N TRP A 171 -6.76 -0.70 -18.49
CA TRP A 171 -7.58 -1.13 -19.62
C TRP A 171 -8.72 -0.15 -19.90
N ALA A 172 -9.49 0.24 -18.87
CA ALA A 172 -10.58 1.19 -19.06
C ALA A 172 -10.06 2.59 -19.40
N GLY A 173 -8.92 2.98 -18.82
CA GLY A 173 -8.25 4.24 -19.10
C GLY A 173 -7.77 4.32 -20.55
N GLN A 174 -7.19 3.24 -21.08
CA GLN A 174 -6.79 3.14 -22.49
C GLN A 174 -7.99 3.25 -23.42
N ASN A 175 -9.05 2.45 -23.21
CA ASN A 175 -10.22 2.47 -24.08
C ASN A 175 -10.90 3.84 -24.10
N ARG A 176 -11.06 4.48 -22.93
CA ARG A 176 -11.66 5.83 -22.85
C ARG A 176 -10.74 6.91 -23.43
N LEU A 177 -9.43 6.72 -23.37
CA LEU A 177 -8.45 7.64 -23.96
C LEU A 177 -8.48 7.58 -25.50
N GLU A 178 -8.75 6.41 -26.08
CA GLU A 178 -8.87 6.26 -27.54
C GLU A 178 -9.97 7.14 -28.14
N GLU A 179 -11.03 7.44 -27.39
CA GLU A 179 -12.11 8.35 -27.82
C GLU A 179 -11.63 9.80 -28.05
N TYR A 180 -10.51 10.20 -27.44
CA TYR A 180 -9.89 11.53 -27.63
C TYR A 180 -8.88 11.55 -28.79
N ARG A 181 -8.61 10.41 -29.43
CA ARG A 181 -7.59 10.29 -30.46
C ARG A 181 -8.10 10.88 -31.77
N THR A 182 -7.33 11.80 -32.32
CA THR A 182 -7.54 12.35 -33.67
C THR A 182 -6.29 12.12 -34.52
N GLU A 183 -6.36 12.39 -35.83
CA GLU A 183 -5.18 12.30 -36.73
C GLU A 183 -4.04 13.27 -36.32
N GLY A 184 -4.37 14.30 -35.54
CA GLY A 184 -3.43 15.25 -34.97
C GLY A 184 -3.66 15.50 -33.48
N MET A 185 -3.22 16.66 -32.98
CA MET A 185 -3.50 17.06 -31.60
C MET A 185 -4.98 17.44 -31.47
N PRO A 186 -5.75 16.81 -30.56
CA PRO A 186 -7.17 17.08 -30.45
C PRO A 186 -7.43 18.53 -30.07
N THR A 187 -8.47 19.15 -30.63
CA THR A 187 -8.85 20.52 -30.27
C THR A 187 -9.49 20.54 -28.88
N VAL A 188 -9.43 21.69 -28.18
CA VAL A 188 -10.09 21.86 -26.88
C VAL A 188 -11.59 21.55 -26.98
N ALA A 189 -12.24 22.00 -28.05
CA ALA A 189 -13.66 21.72 -28.30
C ALA A 189 -13.95 20.22 -28.47
N HIS A 190 -13.06 19.49 -29.15
CA HIS A 190 -13.19 18.03 -29.26
C HIS A 190 -13.03 17.35 -27.89
N VAL A 191 -12.00 17.72 -27.12
CA VAL A 191 -11.80 17.17 -25.77
C VAL A 191 -12.99 17.48 -24.87
N GLN A 192 -13.55 18.69 -24.95
CA GLN A 192 -14.74 19.07 -24.19
C GLN A 192 -15.96 18.24 -24.56
N GLN A 193 -16.19 18.02 -25.86
CA GLN A 193 -17.30 17.18 -26.33
C GLN A 193 -17.18 15.74 -25.81
N VAL A 194 -16.00 15.13 -25.92
CA VAL A 194 -15.76 13.75 -25.46
C VAL A 194 -15.84 13.68 -23.93
N ALA A 195 -15.22 14.62 -23.21
CA ALA A 195 -15.24 14.66 -21.74
C ALA A 195 -16.67 14.83 -21.19
N ALA A 196 -17.47 15.71 -21.79
CA ALA A 196 -18.87 15.89 -21.42
C ALA A 196 -19.69 14.59 -21.64
N SER A 197 -19.42 13.86 -22.72
CA SER A 197 -20.07 12.56 -22.98
C SER A 197 -19.73 11.50 -21.91
N GLN A 198 -18.58 11.63 -21.25
CA GLN A 198 -18.12 10.76 -20.17
C GLN A 198 -18.52 11.27 -18.76
N GLY A 199 -19.28 12.37 -18.68
CA GLY A 199 -19.76 12.97 -17.44
C GLY A 199 -18.69 13.72 -16.65
N LEU A 200 -17.64 14.21 -17.32
CA LEU A 200 -16.57 15.01 -16.72
C LEU A 200 -16.90 16.51 -16.78
N ASP A 201 -16.35 17.28 -15.83
CA ASP A 201 -16.53 18.72 -15.77
C ASP A 201 -15.52 19.48 -16.67
N ASP A 202 -15.71 20.79 -16.79
CA ASP A 202 -14.83 21.64 -17.60
C ASP A 202 -13.39 21.68 -17.04
N ASN A 203 -13.21 21.55 -15.72
CA ASN A 203 -11.89 21.46 -15.11
C ASN A 203 -11.14 20.19 -15.56
N ALA A 204 -11.82 19.04 -15.51
CA ALA A 204 -11.27 17.78 -16.01
C ALA A 204 -10.97 17.85 -17.51
N THR A 205 -11.78 18.57 -18.28
CA THR A 205 -11.52 18.81 -19.71
C THR A 205 -10.19 19.53 -19.94
N GLN A 206 -9.95 20.62 -19.19
CA GLN A 206 -8.68 21.36 -19.27
C GLN A 206 -7.49 20.52 -18.83
N ASP A 207 -7.66 19.74 -17.77
CA ASP A 207 -6.64 18.82 -17.26
C ASP A 207 -6.29 17.74 -18.31
N ILE A 208 -7.28 17.09 -18.92
CA ILE A 208 -7.07 16.08 -19.98
C ILE A 208 -6.36 16.69 -21.19
N TYR A 209 -6.87 17.82 -21.70
CA TYR A 209 -6.26 18.50 -22.85
C TYR A 209 -4.81 18.90 -22.55
N GLY A 210 -4.55 19.46 -21.37
CA GLY A 210 -3.21 19.82 -20.94
C GLY A 210 -2.25 18.64 -20.85
N HIS A 211 -2.69 17.53 -20.25
CA HIS A 211 -1.87 16.33 -20.16
C HIS A 211 -1.64 15.64 -21.51
N LEU A 212 -2.61 15.69 -22.44
CA LEU A 212 -2.40 15.26 -23.82
C LEU A 212 -1.31 16.08 -24.51
N ARG A 213 -1.28 17.41 -24.28
CA ARG A 213 -0.20 18.26 -24.80
C ARG A 213 1.16 17.91 -24.20
N ILE A 214 1.26 17.72 -22.89
CA ILE A 214 2.52 17.30 -22.24
C ILE A 214 2.99 15.95 -22.81
N ALA A 215 2.08 14.99 -22.94
CA ALA A 215 2.39 13.67 -23.51
C ALA A 215 2.88 13.79 -24.96
N GLN A 216 2.27 14.65 -25.77
CA GLN A 216 2.67 14.90 -27.15
C GLN A 216 4.06 15.54 -27.25
N VAL A 217 4.35 16.55 -26.41
CA VAL A 217 5.67 17.20 -26.34
C VAL A 217 6.75 16.16 -26.05
N ALA A 218 6.50 15.28 -25.08
CA ALA A 218 7.43 14.20 -24.74
C ALA A 218 7.60 13.18 -25.88
N THR A 219 6.50 12.74 -26.51
CA THR A 219 6.53 11.78 -27.63
C THR A 219 7.30 12.31 -28.83
N ASN A 220 7.06 13.58 -29.21
CA ASN A 220 7.69 14.22 -30.37
C ASN A 220 9.22 14.25 -30.23
N ALA A 221 9.74 14.53 -29.04
CA ALA A 221 11.18 14.52 -28.77
C ALA A 221 11.74 13.11 -28.56
N LEU A 222 10.95 12.18 -28.02
CA LEU A 222 11.41 10.83 -27.70
C LEU A 222 11.75 10.00 -28.94
N ALA A 223 10.92 10.07 -29.99
CA ALA A 223 11.11 9.22 -31.16
C ALA A 223 12.44 9.50 -31.90
N PRO A 224 12.80 10.75 -32.24
CA PRO A 224 14.09 11.03 -32.89
C PRO A 224 15.28 10.71 -31.98
N ILE A 225 15.17 10.93 -30.67
CA ILE A 225 16.22 10.58 -29.70
C ILE A 225 16.47 9.06 -29.66
N LYS A 226 15.41 8.24 -29.63
CA LYS A 226 15.55 6.78 -29.67
C LYS A 226 16.24 6.34 -30.95
N THR A 227 15.81 6.85 -32.10
CA THR A 227 16.42 6.56 -33.40
C THR A 227 17.89 6.97 -33.44
N ALA A 228 18.26 8.13 -32.88
CA ALA A 228 19.65 8.57 -32.79
C ALA A 228 20.50 7.65 -31.90
N LEU A 229 19.96 7.22 -30.75
CA LEU A 229 20.64 6.28 -29.85
C LEU A 229 20.84 4.90 -30.50
N GLU A 230 19.85 4.41 -31.23
CA GLU A 230 19.92 3.15 -31.99
C GLU A 230 20.94 3.25 -33.13
N ASN A 231 20.88 4.29 -33.95
CA ASN A 231 21.84 4.52 -35.04
C ASN A 231 23.28 4.66 -34.52
N PHE A 232 23.47 5.31 -33.36
CA PHE A 232 24.78 5.39 -32.71
C PHE A 232 25.26 4.01 -32.26
N LYS A 233 24.38 3.20 -31.64
CA LYS A 233 24.69 1.82 -31.22
C LYS A 233 25.06 0.93 -32.41
N GLU A 234 24.39 1.11 -33.54
CA GLU A 234 24.67 0.42 -34.80
C GLU A 234 25.85 1.00 -35.59
N LYS A 235 26.55 2.01 -35.04
CA LYS A 235 27.67 2.72 -35.69
C LYS A 235 27.30 3.39 -37.03
N LYS A 236 26.01 3.67 -37.25
CA LYS A 236 25.47 4.42 -38.39
C LYS A 236 25.50 5.94 -38.19
N MET A 237 25.88 6.40 -37.00
CA MET A 237 25.88 7.81 -36.60
C MET A 237 27.09 8.11 -35.71
N SER A 238 27.68 9.29 -35.85
CA SER A 238 28.78 9.75 -34.98
C SER A 238 28.25 10.21 -33.62
N ALA A 239 29.13 10.25 -32.61
CA ALA A 239 28.76 10.78 -31.29
C ALA A 239 28.28 12.24 -31.36
N ALA A 240 28.95 13.07 -32.16
CA ALA A 240 28.58 14.48 -32.35
C ALA A 240 27.19 14.62 -32.98
N ALA A 241 26.87 13.85 -34.01
CA ALA A 241 25.56 13.88 -34.66
C ALA A 241 24.44 13.38 -33.71
N ARG A 242 24.73 12.36 -32.89
CA ARG A 242 23.80 11.89 -31.85
C ARG A 242 23.52 13.00 -30.83
N ASP A 243 24.57 13.65 -30.33
CA ASP A 243 24.46 14.68 -29.29
C ASP A 243 23.77 15.94 -29.81
N GLU A 244 23.95 16.28 -31.08
CA GLU A 244 23.22 17.35 -31.76
C GLU A 244 21.71 17.05 -31.83
N VAL A 245 21.31 15.84 -32.26
CA VAL A 245 19.90 15.44 -32.27
C VAL A 245 19.31 15.49 -30.86
N ILE A 246 20.01 14.92 -29.87
CA ILE A 246 19.55 14.92 -28.47
C ILE A 246 19.36 16.34 -27.97
N THR A 247 20.31 17.24 -28.21
CA THR A 247 20.26 18.63 -27.75
C THR A 247 19.10 19.39 -28.42
N ASN A 248 18.92 19.23 -29.73
CA ASN A 248 17.87 19.90 -30.48
C ASN A 248 16.48 19.44 -30.04
N GLU A 249 16.25 18.12 -29.90
CA GLU A 249 14.95 17.60 -29.47
C GLU A 249 14.65 17.91 -28.00
N LEU A 250 15.66 17.90 -27.12
CA LEU A 250 15.50 18.34 -25.74
C LEU A 250 15.10 19.82 -25.68
N GLY A 251 15.76 20.68 -26.47
CA GLY A 251 15.42 22.10 -26.55
C GLY A 251 13.98 22.34 -27.02
N ARG A 252 13.48 21.53 -27.97
CA ARG A 252 12.07 21.58 -28.41
C ARG A 252 11.11 21.11 -27.31
N ALA A 253 11.43 20.02 -26.62
CA ALA A 253 10.60 19.53 -25.51
C ALA A 253 10.51 20.56 -24.38
N GLN A 254 11.65 21.13 -24.01
CA GLN A 254 11.80 22.21 -23.04
C GLN A 254 10.97 23.45 -23.43
N ALA A 255 11.06 23.90 -24.69
CA ALA A 255 10.25 25.01 -25.19
C ALA A 255 8.74 24.69 -25.10
N GLY A 256 8.32 23.50 -25.54
CA GLY A 256 6.91 23.10 -25.48
C GLY A 256 6.36 23.03 -24.05
N LEU A 257 7.16 22.57 -23.07
CA LEU A 257 6.74 22.58 -21.66
C LEU A 257 6.71 24.00 -21.07
N ARG A 258 7.62 24.89 -21.49
CA ARG A 258 7.56 26.32 -21.08
C ARG A 258 6.30 27.00 -21.61
N ASP A 259 5.93 26.74 -22.85
CA ASP A 259 4.68 27.26 -23.43
C ASP A 259 3.46 26.80 -22.61
N ILE A 260 3.43 25.53 -22.19
CA ILE A 260 2.37 25.00 -21.33
C ILE A 260 2.38 25.67 -19.95
N LEU A 261 3.55 25.85 -19.34
CA LEU A 261 3.70 26.50 -18.03
C LEU A 261 3.18 27.95 -18.03
N HIS A 262 3.41 28.69 -19.11
CA HIS A 262 3.01 30.09 -19.24
C HIS A 262 1.61 30.30 -19.83
N ASN A 263 0.96 29.23 -20.32
CA ASN A 263 -0.39 29.33 -20.84
C ASN A 263 -1.42 29.49 -19.70
N GLY A 264 -1.94 30.71 -19.54
CA GLY A 264 -2.95 31.06 -18.54
C GLY A 264 -4.32 30.44 -18.78
N GLU A 265 -4.59 29.88 -19.97
CA GLU A 265 -5.83 29.17 -20.28
C GLU A 265 -5.84 27.72 -19.76
N LEU A 266 -4.67 27.18 -19.45
CA LEU A 266 -4.53 25.83 -18.90
C LEU A 266 -4.64 25.85 -17.39
N SER A 267 -5.13 24.74 -16.83
CA SER A 267 -5.28 24.60 -15.40
C SER A 267 -3.93 24.75 -14.68
N PRO A 268 -3.93 25.29 -13.46
CA PRO A 268 -2.72 25.37 -12.64
C PRO A 268 -2.07 24.01 -12.35
N ARG A 269 -2.84 22.92 -12.37
CA ARG A 269 -2.36 21.54 -12.18
C ARG A 269 -1.54 21.06 -13.36
N VAL A 270 -2.01 21.33 -14.58
CA VAL A 270 -1.27 21.06 -15.83
C VAL A 270 0.02 21.88 -15.86
N ARG A 271 -0.06 23.17 -15.51
CA ARG A 271 1.10 24.06 -15.44
C ARG A 271 2.13 23.56 -14.42
N ALA A 272 1.66 23.06 -13.26
CA ALA A 272 2.51 22.42 -12.27
C ALA A 272 3.16 21.12 -12.78
N ALA A 273 2.47 20.34 -13.61
CA ALA A 273 3.03 19.17 -14.26
C ALA A 273 4.12 19.55 -15.29
N ALA A 274 3.89 20.61 -16.08
CA ALA A 274 4.89 21.14 -17.00
C ALA A 274 6.14 21.64 -16.27
N LEU A 275 5.99 22.34 -15.14
CA LEU A 275 7.12 22.74 -14.29
C LEU A 275 7.95 21.55 -13.79
N ARG A 276 7.29 20.47 -13.37
CA ARG A 276 7.97 19.22 -12.97
C ARG A 276 8.73 18.62 -14.14
N GLY A 277 8.15 18.60 -15.33
CA GLY A 277 8.81 18.13 -16.55
C GLY A 277 10.04 18.97 -16.92
N LEU A 278 9.99 20.30 -16.79
CA LEU A 278 11.14 21.19 -17.02
C LEU A 278 12.30 20.89 -16.05
N PHE A 279 11.98 20.66 -14.77
CA PHE A 279 12.97 20.23 -13.79
C PHE A 279 13.62 18.89 -14.17
N GLU A 280 12.80 17.90 -14.54
CA GLU A 280 13.28 16.57 -14.95
C GLU A 280 14.15 16.63 -16.21
N LEU A 281 13.82 17.48 -17.18
CA LEU A 281 14.59 17.71 -18.41
C LEU A 281 15.79 18.62 -18.24
N ARG A 282 16.14 19.02 -17.00
CA ARG A 282 17.27 19.91 -16.71
C ARG A 282 17.21 21.23 -17.50
N GLU A 283 16.04 21.89 -17.51
CA GLU A 283 15.84 23.18 -18.20
C GLU A 283 16.90 24.21 -17.78
N PRO A 284 17.64 24.82 -18.74
CA PRO A 284 18.66 25.82 -18.44
C PRO A 284 18.11 27.06 -17.70
N ARG A 285 16.89 27.50 -18.05
CA ARG A 285 16.19 28.65 -17.44
C ARG A 285 15.16 28.25 -16.39
N LEU A 286 15.46 27.21 -15.61
CA LEU A 286 14.55 26.73 -14.59
C LEU A 286 14.26 27.80 -13.52
N ASP A 287 15.18 28.72 -13.27
CA ASP A 287 15.01 29.82 -12.31
C ASP A 287 13.84 30.75 -12.67
N GLU A 288 13.69 31.12 -13.95
CA GLU A 288 12.54 31.90 -14.45
C GLU A 288 11.22 31.15 -14.24
N ALA A 289 11.19 29.87 -14.60
CA ALA A 289 10.02 29.01 -14.45
C ALA A 289 9.60 28.83 -12.99
N LEU A 290 10.58 28.65 -12.09
CA LEU A 290 10.36 28.53 -10.65
C LEU A 290 9.83 29.82 -10.04
N LEU A 291 10.40 30.97 -10.42
CA LEU A 291 9.95 32.26 -9.94
C LEU A 291 8.50 32.55 -10.38
N ALA A 292 8.17 32.29 -11.64
CA ALA A 292 6.82 32.44 -12.17
C ALA A 292 5.82 31.53 -11.42
N ALA A 293 6.23 30.29 -11.09
CA ALA A 293 5.39 29.38 -10.31
C ALA A 293 5.18 29.89 -8.87
N LEU A 294 6.22 30.39 -8.20
CA LEU A 294 6.12 30.95 -6.86
C LEU A 294 5.22 32.19 -6.78
N GLN A 295 5.29 33.05 -7.81
CA GLN A 295 4.47 34.26 -7.92
C GLN A 295 3.01 33.96 -8.30
N SER A 296 2.69 32.71 -8.65
CA SER A 296 1.31 32.30 -8.92
C SER A 296 0.44 32.45 -7.67
N LYS A 297 -0.74 33.04 -7.85
CA LYS A 297 -1.79 33.08 -6.82
C LYS A 297 -2.47 31.72 -6.61
N ASP A 298 -2.30 30.80 -7.54
CA ASP A 298 -2.84 29.45 -7.43
C ASP A 298 -1.97 28.55 -6.55
N ALA A 299 -2.59 27.90 -5.57
CA ALA A 299 -1.93 27.05 -4.60
C ALA A 299 -1.28 25.78 -5.20
N ALA A 300 -1.86 25.20 -6.27
CA ALA A 300 -1.31 24.01 -6.90
C ALA A 300 0.00 24.33 -7.64
N LEU A 301 0.04 25.45 -8.37
CA LEU A 301 1.24 25.88 -9.09
C LEU A 301 2.30 26.45 -8.13
N SER A 302 1.91 27.27 -7.16
CA SER A 302 2.82 27.81 -6.14
C SER A 302 3.42 26.70 -5.28
N GLY A 303 2.60 25.73 -4.84
CA GLY A 303 3.05 24.54 -4.12
C GLY A 303 3.96 23.63 -4.95
N ALA A 304 3.73 23.53 -6.26
CA ALA A 304 4.67 22.83 -7.14
C ALA A 304 6.02 23.58 -7.25
N GLY A 305 5.98 24.91 -7.34
CA GLY A 305 7.17 25.77 -7.29
C GLY A 305 8.01 25.53 -6.04
N GLN A 306 7.39 25.53 -4.86
CA GLN A 306 8.03 25.21 -3.58
C GLN A 306 8.77 23.87 -3.62
N ARG A 307 8.05 22.81 -4.02
CA ARG A 307 8.59 21.45 -4.07
C ARG A 307 9.76 21.33 -5.05
N VAL A 308 9.64 21.94 -6.23
CA VAL A 308 10.69 21.91 -7.25
C VAL A 308 11.91 22.72 -6.81
N ILE A 309 11.76 23.89 -6.20
CA ILE A 309 12.89 24.67 -5.63
C ILE A 309 13.63 23.84 -4.59
N LYS A 310 12.91 23.20 -3.66
CA LYS A 310 13.53 22.36 -2.63
C LYS A 310 14.33 21.20 -3.21
N LYS A 311 13.83 20.57 -4.27
CA LYS A 311 14.54 19.51 -5.01
C LYS A 311 15.74 20.08 -5.77
N ALA A 312 15.58 21.21 -6.44
CA ALA A 312 16.63 21.88 -7.20
C ALA A 312 17.81 22.26 -6.31
N VAL A 313 17.57 22.94 -5.18
CA VAL A 313 18.60 23.34 -4.22
C VAL A 313 19.34 22.15 -3.58
N LYS A 314 18.68 20.98 -3.49
CA LYS A 314 19.31 19.73 -3.00
C LYS A 314 19.95 18.89 -4.10
N SER A 315 19.78 19.26 -5.36
CA SER A 315 20.23 18.48 -6.51
C SER A 315 21.74 18.34 -6.52
N GLU A 316 22.25 17.17 -6.89
CA GLU A 316 23.67 16.93 -7.16
C GLU A 316 24.13 17.56 -8.48
N VAL A 317 23.19 17.94 -9.35
CA VAL A 317 23.46 18.64 -10.62
C VAL A 317 23.70 20.14 -10.33
N PRO A 318 24.90 20.69 -10.58
CA PRO A 318 25.23 22.07 -10.21
C PRO A 318 24.32 23.12 -10.84
N GLU A 319 23.94 22.95 -12.11
CA GLU A 319 23.10 23.89 -12.85
C GLU A 319 21.70 24.00 -12.23
N LEU A 320 21.07 22.86 -11.92
CA LEU A 320 19.77 22.81 -11.24
C LEU A 320 19.85 23.44 -9.84
N ARG A 321 20.93 23.16 -9.10
CA ARG A 321 21.16 23.75 -7.78
C ARG A 321 21.26 25.27 -7.85
N GLN A 322 22.03 25.78 -8.80
CA GLN A 322 22.21 27.20 -9.01
C GLN A 322 20.90 27.88 -9.41
N SER A 323 20.12 27.30 -10.33
CA SER A 323 18.81 27.84 -10.72
C SER A 323 17.82 27.85 -9.56
N GLY A 324 17.81 26.80 -8.73
CA GLY A 324 17.00 26.76 -7.50
C GLY A 324 17.37 27.86 -6.51
N LEU A 325 18.67 28.08 -6.27
CA LEU A 325 19.15 29.14 -5.38
C LEU A 325 18.86 30.54 -5.90
N LYS A 326 18.99 30.76 -7.22
CA LYS A 326 18.63 32.03 -7.88
C LYS A 326 17.14 32.34 -7.73
N ALA A 327 16.27 31.37 -8.01
CA ALA A 327 14.82 31.54 -7.84
C ALA A 327 14.45 31.84 -6.39
N LEU A 328 15.04 31.11 -5.43
CA LEU A 328 14.83 31.32 -4.01
C LEU A 328 15.30 32.72 -3.55
N ARG A 329 16.47 33.16 -4.02
CA ARG A 329 16.99 34.51 -3.76
C ARG A 329 16.02 35.56 -4.27
N SER A 330 15.56 35.41 -5.52
CA SER A 330 14.63 36.36 -6.11
C SER A 330 13.30 36.42 -5.36
N ALA A 331 12.77 35.27 -4.92
CA ALA A 331 11.55 35.22 -4.13
C ALA A 331 11.70 35.90 -2.76
N VAL A 332 12.84 35.72 -2.08
CA VAL A 332 13.08 36.31 -0.75
C VAL A 332 13.38 37.81 -0.83
N LEU A 333 14.22 38.24 -1.77
CA LEU A 333 14.66 39.64 -1.87
C LEU A 333 13.67 40.54 -2.59
N TYR A 334 13.04 40.03 -3.65
CA TYR A 334 12.23 40.83 -4.58
C TYR A 334 10.78 40.36 -4.67
N GLY A 335 10.41 39.28 -3.98
CA GLY A 335 9.04 38.83 -3.91
C GLY A 335 8.15 39.75 -3.08
N ASP A 336 6.89 39.83 -3.49
CA ASP A 336 5.80 40.35 -2.68
C ASP A 336 5.61 39.50 -1.41
N GLU A 337 4.71 39.89 -0.52
CA GLU A 337 4.55 39.29 0.82
C GLU A 337 4.43 37.75 0.80
N ALA A 338 3.57 37.19 -0.06
CA ALA A 338 3.35 35.75 -0.13
C ALA A 338 4.56 34.97 -0.71
N PRO A 339 5.12 35.29 -1.90
CA PRO A 339 6.34 34.66 -2.40
C PRO A 339 7.54 34.82 -1.45
N ARG A 340 7.62 35.94 -0.73
CA ARG A 340 8.68 36.20 0.26
C ARG A 340 8.55 35.27 1.46
N GLN A 341 7.38 35.19 2.09
CA GLN A 341 7.13 34.29 3.23
C GLN A 341 7.47 32.83 2.87
N LEU A 342 7.00 32.43 1.69
CA LEU A 342 7.20 31.10 1.15
C LEU A 342 8.69 30.81 0.85
N GLY A 343 9.42 31.79 0.28
CA GLY A 343 10.87 31.71 0.11
C GLY A 343 11.61 31.59 1.45
N LEU A 344 11.17 32.32 2.48
CA LEU A 344 11.74 32.24 3.83
C LEU A 344 11.50 30.85 4.45
N GLU A 345 10.29 30.30 4.32
CA GLU A 345 9.97 28.95 4.80
C GLU A 345 10.84 27.87 4.14
N VAL A 346 11.01 27.95 2.82
CA VAL A 346 11.88 27.03 2.08
C VAL A 346 13.32 27.16 2.56
N ALA A 347 13.84 28.38 2.70
CA ALA A 347 15.20 28.65 3.16
C ALA A 347 15.47 28.07 4.56
N LEU A 348 14.52 28.19 5.49
CA LEU A 348 14.64 27.65 6.85
C LEU A 348 14.68 26.11 6.88
N LYS A 349 14.03 25.45 5.93
CA LYS A 349 13.97 23.98 5.78
C LYS A 349 15.11 23.39 4.94
N LEU A 350 16.06 24.20 4.46
CA LEU A 350 17.21 23.73 3.69
C LEU A 350 18.23 22.95 4.54
N PRO A 351 18.98 21.99 3.95
CA PRO A 351 20.10 21.35 4.64
C PRO A 351 21.25 22.36 4.89
N PRO A 352 22.15 22.10 5.86
CA PRO A 352 23.20 23.05 6.25
C PRO A 352 24.08 23.54 5.08
N SER A 353 24.45 22.65 4.15
CA SER A 353 25.23 22.99 2.97
C SER A 353 24.52 23.98 2.04
N ALA A 354 23.24 23.74 1.78
CA ALA A 354 22.41 24.62 0.96
C ALA A 354 22.08 25.94 1.66
N LYS A 355 21.86 25.92 2.99
CA LYS A 355 21.71 27.14 3.81
C LYS A 355 22.93 28.05 3.67
N ARG A 356 24.14 27.48 3.63
CA ARG A 356 25.39 28.22 3.41
C ARG A 356 25.44 28.90 2.07
N GLU A 357 25.17 28.13 1.02
CA GLU A 357 25.20 28.64 -0.33
C GLU A 357 24.15 29.73 -0.54
N PHE A 358 22.95 29.54 0.03
CA PHE A 358 21.89 30.53 0.03
C PHE A 358 22.25 31.81 0.81
N ALA A 359 22.83 31.67 2.01
CA ALA A 359 23.27 32.82 2.81
C ALA A 359 24.30 33.69 2.06
N ILE A 360 25.23 33.07 1.32
CA ILE A 360 26.19 33.78 0.45
C ILE A 360 25.45 34.55 -0.66
N HIS A 361 24.40 33.96 -1.24
CA HIS A 361 23.62 34.57 -2.32
C HIS A 361 22.81 35.81 -1.89
N ILE A 362 22.46 35.94 -0.60
CA ILE A 362 21.66 37.06 -0.08
C ILE A 362 22.45 38.07 0.76
N ALA A 363 23.69 37.74 1.16
CA ALA A 363 24.50 38.57 2.06
C ALA A 363 24.76 39.96 1.47
N GLY A 364 24.44 41.02 2.22
CA GLY A 364 24.73 42.42 1.86
C GLY A 364 23.86 42.99 0.73
N GLN A 365 22.74 42.35 0.40
CA GLN A 365 21.89 42.74 -0.73
C GLN A 365 20.47 43.16 -0.37
N SER A 366 20.08 43.08 0.91
CA SER A 366 18.78 43.53 1.39
C SER A 366 18.95 44.62 2.43
N ILE A 367 18.08 45.64 2.41
CA ILE A 367 17.98 46.68 3.45
C ILE A 367 16.98 46.24 4.54
N ASP A 368 16.24 45.13 4.32
CA ASP A 368 15.28 44.58 5.27
C ASP A 368 16.02 43.92 6.46
N PRO A 369 15.88 44.47 7.70
CA PRO A 369 16.55 43.94 8.88
C PRO A 369 16.23 42.45 9.17
N ALA A 370 15.05 41.96 8.77
CA ALA A 370 14.66 40.57 8.97
C ALA A 370 15.46 39.62 8.05
N ILE A 371 15.76 40.06 6.83
CA ILE A 371 16.54 39.29 5.85
C ILE A 371 18.03 39.32 6.23
N GLU A 372 18.55 40.45 6.71
CA GLU A 372 19.90 40.51 7.25
C GLU A 372 20.07 39.60 8.48
N HIS A 373 19.10 39.62 9.39
CA HIS A 373 19.09 38.74 10.56
C HIS A 373 18.99 37.26 10.16
N LEU A 374 18.19 36.91 9.15
CA LEU A 374 18.16 35.56 8.59
C LEU A 374 19.53 35.16 8.00
N ALA A 375 20.16 36.02 7.20
CA ALA A 375 21.46 35.75 6.61
C ALA A 375 22.54 35.55 7.69
N ALA A 376 22.50 36.39 8.75
CA ALA A 376 23.36 36.27 9.91
C ALA A 376 23.11 34.97 10.69
N ASN A 377 21.85 34.61 10.94
CA ASN A 377 21.45 33.37 11.62
C ASN A 377 21.87 32.12 10.84
N LEU A 378 21.61 32.10 9.53
CA LEU A 378 22.04 31.00 8.67
C LEU A 378 23.57 30.86 8.73
N LYS A 379 24.31 31.98 8.65
CA LYS A 379 25.77 32.01 8.78
C LYS A 379 26.26 31.52 10.14
N ALA A 380 25.63 31.94 11.24
CA ALA A 380 25.97 31.52 12.59
C ALA A 380 25.69 30.02 12.83
N GLU A 381 24.58 29.49 12.31
CA GLU A 381 24.25 28.05 12.35
C GLU A 381 25.31 27.21 11.65
N ILE A 382 25.89 27.73 10.55
CA ILE A 382 26.97 27.08 9.80
C ILE A 382 28.29 27.14 10.57
N ASP A 383 28.61 28.29 11.16
CA ASP A 383 29.84 28.47 11.93
C ASP A 383 29.86 27.56 13.17
N ASN A 384 28.70 27.31 13.79
CA ASN A 384 28.54 26.33 14.87
C ASN A 384 28.67 24.86 14.40
N GLN A 385 28.33 24.54 13.15
CA GLN A 385 28.37 23.17 12.61
C GLN A 385 29.68 22.80 11.89
N ASN A 386 30.64 23.72 11.77
CA ASN A 386 31.91 23.50 11.06
C ASN A 386 32.90 22.63 11.86
N ARG A 387 32.56 21.34 12.03
CA ARG A 387 33.48 20.23 12.31
C ARG A 387 33.07 18.93 11.62
N GLU A 388 32.51 18.98 10.41
CA GLU A 388 32.22 17.74 9.66
C GLU A 388 32.61 17.76 8.18
N LYS A 389 32.92 16.55 7.70
CA LYS A 389 33.86 16.21 6.64
C LYS A 389 33.48 16.75 5.26
N LYS A 390 34.48 17.24 4.51
CA LYS A 390 34.42 17.39 3.04
C LYS A 390 34.12 16.03 2.42
N LYS A 391 32.87 15.77 2.01
CA LYS A 391 32.56 14.70 1.05
C LYS A 391 33.31 15.01 -0.25
N LYS A 392 33.96 14.00 -0.85
CA LYS A 392 34.51 14.12 -2.21
C LYS A 392 33.37 14.51 -3.17
N PRO A 393 33.63 15.35 -4.17
CA PRO A 393 32.67 15.55 -5.26
C PRO A 393 32.48 14.20 -5.96
N GLU A 394 31.33 13.57 -5.75
CA GLU A 394 30.86 12.47 -6.58
C GLU A 394 30.46 13.06 -7.93
N ASP A 395 30.75 12.35 -9.02
CA ASP A 395 30.34 12.78 -10.36
C ASP A 395 28.82 12.95 -10.40
N PRO A 396 28.30 14.01 -11.05
CA PRO A 396 26.87 14.24 -11.10
C PRO A 396 26.17 13.04 -11.77
N PRO A 397 24.97 12.68 -11.30
CA PRO A 397 24.26 11.53 -11.81
C PRO A 397 24.04 11.62 -13.33
N GLU A 398 24.30 10.51 -14.03
CA GLU A 398 24.16 10.41 -15.48
C GLU A 398 22.74 10.78 -15.92
N PHE A 399 22.63 11.62 -16.96
CA PHE A 399 21.34 12.02 -17.51
C PHE A 399 20.92 11.07 -18.62
N HIS A 400 19.72 10.49 -18.50
CA HIS A 400 19.15 9.61 -19.51
C HIS A 400 17.93 10.25 -20.18
N PRO A 401 18.11 11.10 -21.20
CA PRO A 401 17.03 11.92 -21.77
C PRO A 401 15.85 11.09 -22.31
N ALA A 402 16.14 9.97 -22.98
CA ALA A 402 15.09 9.08 -23.48
C ALA A 402 14.23 8.46 -22.37
N LYS A 403 14.85 8.08 -21.24
CA LYS A 403 14.12 7.53 -20.08
C LYS A 403 13.26 8.61 -19.43
N THR A 404 13.81 9.82 -19.29
CA THR A 404 13.09 10.98 -18.72
C THR A 404 11.91 11.41 -19.58
N LEU A 405 12.06 11.49 -20.90
CA LEU A 405 10.94 11.80 -21.79
C LEU A 405 9.86 10.71 -21.75
N ALA A 406 10.28 9.43 -21.71
CA ALA A 406 9.34 8.33 -21.53
C ALA A 406 8.58 8.42 -20.19
N SER A 407 9.23 8.81 -19.09
CA SER A 407 8.55 8.99 -17.79
C SER A 407 7.57 10.16 -17.82
N ILE A 408 7.93 11.30 -18.43
CA ILE A 408 7.03 12.45 -18.58
C ILE A 408 5.78 12.07 -19.39
N HIS A 409 5.97 11.33 -20.49
CA HIS A 409 4.87 10.81 -21.30
C HIS A 409 3.97 9.87 -20.48
N ILE A 410 4.55 8.82 -19.89
CA ILE A 410 3.82 7.82 -19.11
C ILE A 410 3.07 8.46 -17.93
N ASN A 411 3.71 9.36 -17.19
CA ASN A 411 3.09 10.05 -16.06
C ASN A 411 1.87 10.86 -16.48
N SER A 412 1.93 11.51 -17.64
CA SER A 412 0.81 12.30 -18.18
C SER A 412 -0.35 11.41 -18.61
N ILE A 413 -0.05 10.29 -19.30
CA ILE A 413 -1.07 9.30 -19.69
C ILE A 413 -1.70 8.64 -18.46
N GLN A 414 -0.91 8.28 -17.45
CA GLN A 414 -1.43 7.72 -16.20
C GLN A 414 -2.31 8.70 -15.42
N THR A 415 -2.01 10.01 -15.43
CA THR A 415 -2.92 11.00 -14.84
C THR A 415 -4.28 10.97 -15.53
N ILE A 416 -4.28 10.94 -16.87
CA ILE A 416 -5.53 10.84 -17.64
C ILE A 416 -6.27 9.53 -17.31
N TRP A 417 -5.59 8.39 -17.30
CA TRP A 417 -6.21 7.12 -16.90
C TRP A 417 -6.81 7.19 -15.50
N GLY A 418 -6.11 7.80 -14.54
CA GLY A 418 -6.63 8.06 -13.21
C GLY A 418 -7.96 8.77 -13.26
N MET A 419 -8.05 9.87 -14.02
CA MET A 419 -9.29 10.65 -14.18
C MET A 419 -10.42 9.85 -14.83
N LEU A 420 -10.10 9.07 -15.86
CA LEU A 420 -11.07 8.35 -16.68
C LEU A 420 -11.55 7.04 -16.05
N ALA A 421 -10.72 6.37 -15.24
CA ALA A 421 -10.87 4.94 -14.99
C ALA A 421 -10.64 4.46 -13.55
N TRP A 422 -10.28 5.32 -12.59
CA TRP A 422 -10.06 4.89 -11.18
C TRP A 422 -11.24 4.08 -10.60
N ARG A 423 -12.46 4.38 -11.06
CA ARG A 423 -13.72 3.70 -10.64
C ARG A 423 -13.74 2.21 -10.96
N TYR A 424 -13.07 1.79 -12.04
CA TYR A 424 -13.02 0.40 -12.48
C TYR A 424 -12.26 -0.50 -11.51
N ALA A 425 -11.36 0.08 -10.71
CA ALA A 425 -10.67 -0.60 -9.60
C ALA A 425 -11.64 -1.19 -8.57
N PHE A 426 -12.86 -0.65 -8.48
CA PHE A 426 -13.91 -1.15 -7.59
C PHE A 426 -14.93 -2.00 -8.34
N TRP A 427 -15.39 -1.55 -9.51
CA TRP A 427 -16.46 -2.21 -10.26
C TRP A 427 -16.07 -3.57 -10.81
N VAL A 428 -14.88 -3.71 -11.39
CA VAL A 428 -14.44 -4.98 -12.00
C VAL A 428 -14.21 -6.05 -10.94
N PRO A 429 -13.48 -5.80 -9.84
CA PRO A 429 -13.36 -6.78 -8.75
C PRO A 429 -14.71 -7.12 -8.10
N ALA A 430 -15.63 -6.16 -7.98
CA ALA A 430 -16.98 -6.41 -7.47
C ALA A 430 -17.78 -7.34 -8.41
N ALA A 431 -17.70 -7.14 -9.73
CA ALA A 431 -18.34 -8.03 -10.70
C ALA A 431 -17.80 -9.46 -10.62
N VAL A 432 -16.47 -9.63 -10.45
CA VAL A 432 -15.87 -10.95 -10.23
C VAL A 432 -16.34 -11.57 -8.91
N LEU A 433 -16.47 -10.77 -7.85
CA LEU A 433 -17.01 -11.24 -6.57
C LEU A 433 -18.48 -11.70 -6.69
N VAL A 434 -19.30 -11.06 -7.53
CA VAL A 434 -20.68 -11.53 -7.82
C VAL A 434 -20.66 -12.93 -8.44
N MET A 435 -19.74 -13.20 -9.36
CA MET A 435 -19.61 -14.54 -9.95
C MET A 435 -19.25 -15.59 -8.87
N ILE A 436 -18.31 -15.27 -7.98
CA ILE A 436 -17.95 -16.14 -6.85
C ILE A 436 -19.14 -16.31 -5.89
N TRP A 437 -19.91 -15.25 -5.66
CA TRP A 437 -21.10 -15.29 -4.83
C TRP A 437 -22.18 -16.22 -5.40
N LEU A 438 -22.42 -16.19 -6.72
CA LEU A 438 -23.34 -17.12 -7.40
C LEU A 438 -22.88 -18.58 -7.26
N LEU A 439 -21.58 -18.84 -7.42
CA LEU A 439 -21.00 -20.16 -7.17
C LEU A 439 -21.20 -20.59 -5.72
N PHE A 440 -20.96 -19.70 -4.76
CA PHE A 440 -21.11 -19.98 -3.33
C PHE A 440 -22.57 -20.31 -2.98
N LEU A 441 -23.52 -19.58 -3.57
CA LEU A 441 -24.96 -19.82 -3.45
C LEU A 441 -25.32 -21.23 -3.93
N GLY A 442 -24.80 -21.70 -5.06
CA GLY A 442 -25.08 -23.05 -5.57
C GLY A 442 -24.31 -24.17 -4.84
N MET A 443 -23.07 -23.90 -4.41
CA MET A 443 -22.12 -24.95 -4.02
C MET A 443 -21.98 -25.20 -2.52
N GLN A 444 -22.20 -24.19 -1.67
CA GLN A 444 -21.85 -24.30 -0.25
C GLN A 444 -22.94 -24.99 0.60
N ARG A 445 -22.54 -25.78 1.60
CA ARG A 445 -23.42 -26.37 2.63
C ARG A 445 -22.78 -26.19 4.01
N ASN A 446 -23.60 -26.04 5.05
CA ASN A 446 -23.09 -25.75 6.39
C ASN A 446 -22.48 -26.99 7.04
N ARG A 447 -23.13 -28.14 6.86
CA ARG A 447 -22.72 -29.39 7.49
C ARG A 447 -22.96 -30.60 6.57
N PRO A 448 -22.27 -31.73 6.80
CA PRO A 448 -22.53 -32.97 6.07
C PRO A 448 -23.99 -33.44 6.14
N GLN A 449 -24.68 -33.16 7.25
CA GLN A 449 -26.09 -33.55 7.42
C GLN A 449 -27.02 -32.82 6.45
N ASP A 450 -26.65 -31.64 5.96
CA ASP A 450 -27.44 -30.88 4.96
C ASP A 450 -27.49 -31.60 3.60
N VAL A 451 -26.65 -32.61 3.39
CA VAL A 451 -26.58 -33.42 2.16
C VAL A 451 -26.82 -34.91 2.44
N GLY A 452 -27.37 -35.24 3.62
CA GLY A 452 -27.71 -36.62 4.00
C GLY A 452 -26.51 -37.46 4.45
N LEU A 453 -25.36 -36.84 4.76
CA LEU A 453 -24.18 -37.54 5.27
C LEU A 453 -24.10 -37.47 6.81
N PRO A 454 -23.52 -38.49 7.47
CA PRO A 454 -23.29 -38.43 8.91
C PRO A 454 -22.26 -37.34 9.28
N PRO A 455 -22.27 -36.87 10.54
CA PRO A 455 -21.22 -36.00 11.07
C PRO A 455 -19.81 -36.55 10.81
N ILE A 456 -18.82 -35.68 10.65
CA ILE A 456 -17.44 -36.10 10.36
C ILE A 456 -16.85 -36.95 11.48
N GLU A 457 -17.26 -36.69 12.72
CA GLU A 457 -16.85 -37.43 13.91
C GLU A 457 -17.33 -38.87 13.82
N GLU A 458 -18.60 -39.07 13.45
CA GLU A 458 -19.19 -40.40 13.27
C GLU A 458 -18.58 -41.13 12.05
N TYR A 459 -18.39 -40.41 10.95
CA TYR A 459 -17.78 -40.95 9.72
C TYR A 459 -16.35 -41.47 9.93
N ARG A 460 -15.55 -40.79 10.75
CA ARG A 460 -14.15 -41.17 11.05
C ARG A 460 -13.98 -41.98 12.33
N GLY A 461 -15.06 -42.27 13.05
CA GLY A 461 -15.00 -42.93 14.36
C GLY A 461 -14.25 -42.11 15.42
N GLU A 462 -14.27 -40.78 15.31
CA GLU A 462 -13.74 -39.88 16.35
C GLU A 462 -14.80 -39.74 17.47
N LYS A 463 -14.39 -39.77 18.74
CA LYS A 463 -15.29 -39.42 19.85
C LYS A 463 -15.85 -38.02 19.58
N LYS A 464 -17.18 -37.85 19.65
CA LYS A 464 -17.80 -36.52 19.55
C LYS A 464 -17.05 -35.57 20.47
N ALA A 465 -16.47 -34.49 19.93
CA ALA A 465 -16.04 -33.37 20.74
C ALA A 465 -17.31 -32.77 21.34
N VAL A 466 -17.64 -33.17 22.57
CA VAL A 466 -18.79 -32.65 23.31
C VAL A 466 -18.47 -31.19 23.61
N LEU A 467 -18.96 -30.29 22.76
CA LEU A 467 -18.93 -28.84 22.99
C LEU A 467 -20.10 -28.37 23.87
N THR A 468 -20.93 -29.27 24.37
CA THR A 468 -21.95 -28.98 25.40
C THR A 468 -22.38 -30.27 26.10
N GLY A 469 -22.06 -30.38 27.39
CA GLY A 469 -22.83 -31.05 28.44
C GLY A 469 -23.06 -32.56 28.33
N GLY A 470 -22.38 -33.32 29.18
CA GLY A 470 -22.78 -34.70 29.48
C GLY A 470 -21.75 -35.58 30.18
N THR A 471 -21.12 -35.11 31.26
CA THR A 471 -20.71 -35.93 32.43
C THR A 471 -20.19 -35.01 33.52
N GLU A 472 -20.79 -35.10 34.70
CA GLU A 472 -20.43 -34.37 35.91
C GLU A 472 -19.01 -34.74 36.38
N THR A 473 -18.14 -33.73 36.44
CA THR A 473 -17.12 -33.55 37.47
C THR A 473 -16.85 -32.04 37.49
N GLU A 474 -16.93 -31.42 38.67
CA GLU A 474 -16.88 -29.98 38.90
C GLU A 474 -15.57 -29.34 38.43
N GLU A 475 -15.44 -29.12 37.13
CA GLU A 475 -14.38 -28.30 36.54
C GLU A 475 -15.02 -27.27 35.59
N ALA A 476 -14.88 -25.99 35.93
CA ALA A 476 -15.49 -24.85 35.25
C ALA A 476 -15.60 -24.98 33.70
N GLU A 477 -16.80 -24.69 33.18
CA GLU A 477 -17.13 -24.70 31.75
C GLU A 477 -16.30 -23.67 30.96
N GLU A 478 -16.06 -23.93 29.67
CA GLU A 478 -15.39 -22.97 28.78
C GLU A 478 -16.14 -21.63 28.75
N GLY A 479 -15.42 -20.51 28.95
CA GLY A 479 -15.98 -19.17 28.85
C GLY A 479 -16.51 -18.55 30.15
N THR A 480 -16.35 -19.19 31.32
CA THR A 480 -16.65 -18.53 32.60
C THR A 480 -15.77 -17.29 32.81
N TRP A 481 -16.33 -16.21 33.38
CA TRP A 481 -15.60 -14.96 33.66
C TRP A 481 -14.32 -15.16 34.48
N GLU A 482 -14.29 -16.19 35.33
CA GLU A 482 -13.11 -16.57 36.10
C GLU A 482 -11.98 -17.11 35.23
N LEU A 483 -12.29 -18.05 34.31
CA LEU A 483 -11.32 -18.58 33.35
C LEU A 483 -10.80 -17.49 32.41
N ILE A 484 -11.68 -16.59 31.96
CA ILE A 484 -11.30 -15.42 31.18
C ILE A 484 -10.32 -14.55 31.98
N GLY A 485 -10.65 -14.23 33.23
CA GLY A 485 -9.78 -13.46 34.13
C GLY A 485 -8.42 -14.11 34.37
N GLN A 486 -8.36 -15.44 34.50
CA GLN A 486 -7.12 -16.20 34.67
C GLN A 486 -6.24 -16.13 33.40
N VAL A 487 -6.81 -16.36 32.22
CA VAL A 487 -6.08 -16.30 30.94
C VAL A 487 -5.56 -14.89 30.66
N MET A 488 -6.37 -13.86 30.91
CA MET A 488 -5.98 -12.46 30.73
C MET A 488 -4.84 -12.03 31.66
N ARG A 489 -4.65 -12.70 32.81
CA ARG A 489 -3.54 -12.45 33.76
C ARG A 489 -2.30 -13.30 33.47
N ASN A 490 -2.38 -14.28 32.57
CA ASN A 490 -1.25 -15.12 32.21
C ASN A 490 -0.15 -14.28 31.54
N ARG A 491 1.05 -14.27 32.15
CA ARG A 491 2.18 -13.45 31.69
C ARG A 491 2.66 -13.81 30.29
N MET A 492 2.57 -15.08 29.89
CA MET A 492 2.94 -15.51 28.54
C MET A 492 1.92 -15.01 27.50
N VAL A 493 0.63 -15.10 27.81
CA VAL A 493 -0.44 -14.58 26.92
C VAL A 493 -0.32 -13.06 26.76
N GLN A 494 -0.08 -12.33 27.85
CA GLN A 494 0.18 -10.89 27.81
C GLN A 494 1.42 -10.54 26.96
N LEU A 495 2.51 -11.30 27.13
CA LEU A 495 3.73 -11.13 26.35
C LEU A 495 3.45 -11.33 24.85
N LEU A 496 2.77 -12.42 24.48
CA LEU A 496 2.42 -12.72 23.09
C LEU A 496 1.48 -11.66 22.51
N ALA A 497 0.53 -11.15 23.28
CA ALA A 497 -0.36 -10.06 22.87
C ALA A 497 0.43 -8.76 22.59
N GLY A 498 1.35 -8.39 23.49
CA GLY A 498 2.23 -7.23 23.30
C GLY A 498 3.16 -7.38 22.08
N VAL A 499 3.72 -8.57 21.87
CA VAL A 499 4.54 -8.88 20.69
C VAL A 499 3.72 -8.76 19.39
N TYR A 500 2.48 -9.25 19.40
CA TYR A 500 1.61 -9.19 18.22
C TYR A 500 1.17 -7.75 17.91
N LEU A 501 0.96 -6.91 18.92
CA LEU A 501 0.78 -5.46 18.78
C LEU A 501 1.96 -4.79 18.06
N LEU A 502 3.19 -5.28 18.26
CA LEU A 502 4.42 -4.74 17.63
C LEU A 502 4.66 -5.29 16.21
N LEU A 503 4.19 -6.51 15.92
CA LEU A 503 4.33 -7.18 14.62
C LEU A 503 3.31 -6.66 13.59
N LYS A 504 2.05 -6.47 14.02
CA LYS A 504 0.94 -6.15 13.13
C LYS A 504 1.03 -4.81 12.38
N PRO A 505 1.59 -3.72 12.95
CA PRO A 505 1.77 -2.47 12.23
C PRO A 505 2.52 -2.66 10.92
N THR A 506 3.62 -3.43 10.93
CA THR A 506 4.42 -3.72 9.72
C THR A 506 3.60 -4.43 8.65
N ARG A 507 2.86 -5.46 9.05
CA ARG A 507 2.05 -6.25 8.11
C ARG A 507 0.99 -5.39 7.43
N TYR A 508 0.24 -4.60 8.21
CA TYR A 508 -0.88 -3.83 7.68
C TYR A 508 -0.44 -2.56 6.96
N LEU A 509 0.65 -1.93 7.36
CA LEU A 509 1.23 -0.83 6.59
C LEU A 509 1.58 -1.32 5.17
N ILE A 510 2.37 -2.39 5.05
CA ILE A 510 2.78 -2.90 3.74
C ILE A 510 1.55 -3.31 2.93
N LEU A 511 0.59 -4.00 3.55
CA LEU A 511 -0.62 -4.48 2.89
C LEU A 511 -1.48 -3.37 2.25
N PHE A 512 -1.55 -2.18 2.87
CA PHE A 512 -2.43 -1.08 2.48
C PHE A 512 -1.73 0.05 1.73
N TRP A 513 -0.41 0.17 1.87
CA TRP A 513 0.36 1.31 1.37
C TRP A 513 1.46 0.94 0.37
N SER A 514 1.78 -0.34 0.19
CA SER A 514 2.83 -0.74 -0.75
C SER A 514 2.60 -0.24 -2.19
N PRO A 515 1.37 -0.24 -2.77
CA PRO A 515 1.21 0.24 -4.14
C PRO A 515 1.48 1.74 -4.27
N LEU A 516 1.03 2.54 -3.30
CA LEU A 516 1.28 3.98 -3.30
C LEU A 516 2.77 4.29 -3.12
N TYR A 517 3.44 3.62 -2.17
CA TYR A 517 4.87 3.76 -1.96
C TYR A 517 5.68 3.39 -3.22
N LEU A 518 5.34 2.27 -3.86
CA LEU A 518 6.00 1.83 -5.08
C LEU A 518 5.80 2.81 -6.23
N ASN A 519 4.59 3.35 -6.39
CA ASN A 519 4.33 4.37 -7.40
C ASN A 519 5.09 5.67 -7.13
N ASP A 520 5.16 6.12 -5.86
CA ASP A 520 5.92 7.31 -5.48
C ASP A 520 7.44 7.16 -5.78
N LYS A 521 8.00 5.97 -5.57
CA LYS A 521 9.43 5.72 -5.84
C LYS A 521 9.76 5.33 -7.29
N LEU A 522 8.85 4.68 -8.02
CA LEU A 522 9.13 4.10 -9.34
C LEU A 522 8.33 4.71 -10.50
N GLY A 523 7.23 5.42 -10.24
CA GLY A 523 6.34 5.95 -11.30
C GLY A 523 5.67 4.86 -12.16
N THR A 524 5.49 3.66 -11.61
CA THR A 524 5.07 2.47 -12.36
C THR A 524 3.56 2.40 -12.63
N GLY A 525 2.75 3.31 -12.09
CA GLY A 525 1.29 3.30 -12.22
C GLY A 525 0.61 2.29 -11.29
N ALA A 526 -0.71 2.23 -11.34
CA ALA A 526 -1.50 1.44 -10.39
C ALA A 526 -1.31 -0.08 -10.54
N ALA A 527 -1.26 -0.63 -11.76
CA ALA A 527 -1.19 -2.07 -11.97
C ALA A 527 0.15 -2.68 -11.55
N GLU A 528 1.25 -2.14 -12.07
CA GLU A 528 2.58 -2.65 -11.74
C GLU A 528 2.90 -2.43 -10.25
N SER A 529 2.53 -1.29 -9.67
CA SER A 529 2.73 -1.04 -8.23
C SER A 529 1.88 -1.97 -7.36
N GLY A 530 0.66 -2.30 -7.80
CA GLY A 530 -0.19 -3.30 -7.17
C GLY A 530 0.47 -4.68 -7.15
N ILE A 531 0.97 -5.15 -8.30
CA ILE A 531 1.62 -6.47 -8.44
C ILE A 531 2.90 -6.56 -7.62
N LEU A 532 3.78 -5.55 -7.71
CA LEU A 532 5.02 -5.49 -6.95
C LEU A 532 4.74 -5.48 -5.44
N GLY A 533 3.69 -4.78 -5.00
CA GLY A 533 3.24 -4.78 -3.61
C GLY A 533 2.74 -6.15 -3.14
N SER A 534 2.01 -6.87 -4.00
CA SER A 534 1.47 -8.20 -3.69
C SER A 534 2.53 -9.29 -3.52
N MET A 535 3.80 -9.04 -3.87
CA MET A 535 4.90 -9.96 -3.60
C MET A 535 5.03 -10.27 -2.10
N PHE A 536 4.68 -9.31 -1.24
CA PHE A 536 4.60 -9.51 0.21
C PHE A 536 3.59 -10.62 0.58
N GLU A 537 2.40 -10.61 -0.01
CA GLU A 537 1.36 -11.59 0.30
C GLU A 537 1.66 -12.95 -0.33
N LEU A 538 2.24 -12.96 -1.54
CA LEU A 538 2.65 -14.19 -2.22
C LEU A 538 3.68 -14.98 -1.39
N ALA A 539 4.60 -14.29 -0.73
CA ALA A 539 5.62 -14.89 0.12
C ALA A 539 5.05 -15.42 1.46
N GLY A 540 3.93 -14.87 1.92
CA GLY A 540 3.34 -15.16 3.23
C GLY A 540 3.10 -16.65 3.52
N PRO A 541 2.36 -17.40 2.67
CA PRO A 541 2.13 -18.83 2.88
C PRO A 541 3.40 -19.66 2.89
N LEU A 542 4.39 -19.31 2.05
CA LEU A 542 5.70 -19.97 2.05
C LEU A 542 6.40 -19.76 3.39
N GLY A 543 6.32 -18.55 3.94
CA GLY A 543 6.75 -18.20 5.29
C GLY A 543 6.06 -19.04 6.36
N VAL A 544 4.73 -19.09 6.37
CA VAL A 544 3.95 -19.88 7.35
C VAL A 544 4.34 -21.36 7.34
N LEU A 545 4.41 -21.97 6.15
CA LEU A 545 4.76 -23.38 5.99
C LEU A 545 6.19 -23.65 6.47
N THR A 546 7.14 -22.79 6.09
CA THR A 546 8.55 -22.91 6.51
C THR A 546 8.68 -22.69 8.01
N GLY A 547 7.98 -21.71 8.58
CA GLY A 547 8.02 -21.40 10.01
C GLY A 547 7.47 -22.54 10.87
N GLY A 548 6.36 -23.15 10.44
CA GLY A 548 5.81 -24.35 11.07
C GLY A 548 6.81 -25.52 11.04
N TYR A 549 7.37 -25.81 9.85
CA TYR A 549 8.37 -26.87 9.68
C TYR A 549 9.62 -26.64 10.56
N LEU A 550 10.20 -25.43 10.55
CA LEU A 550 11.37 -25.11 11.36
C LEU A 550 11.06 -25.26 12.84
N SER A 551 9.88 -24.81 13.28
CA SER A 551 9.50 -24.91 14.67
C SER A 551 9.32 -26.37 15.12
N ASP A 552 8.62 -27.19 14.33
CA ASP A 552 8.36 -28.60 14.66
C ASP A 552 9.60 -29.48 14.55
N LYS A 553 10.38 -29.35 13.47
CA LYS A 553 11.47 -30.28 13.14
C LYS A 553 12.85 -29.80 13.57
N VAL A 554 13.15 -28.51 13.43
CA VAL A 554 14.48 -27.97 13.71
C VAL A 554 14.59 -27.53 15.17
N PHE A 555 13.57 -26.85 15.69
CA PHE A 555 13.57 -26.34 17.06
C PHE A 555 12.83 -27.23 18.06
N GLY A 556 12.38 -28.42 17.67
CA GLY A 556 11.76 -29.41 18.57
C GLY A 556 10.47 -28.89 19.20
N ALA A 557 9.53 -28.43 18.37
CA ALA A 557 8.25 -27.80 18.74
C ALA A 557 8.34 -26.45 19.48
N ARG A 558 9.55 -25.90 19.70
CA ARG A 558 9.70 -24.54 20.27
C ARG A 558 9.31 -23.50 19.23
N ARG A 559 8.26 -22.72 19.55
CA ARG A 559 7.67 -21.69 18.67
C ARG A 559 8.46 -20.38 18.68
N ILE A 560 8.96 -20.01 19.85
CA ILE A 560 9.60 -18.71 20.13
C ILE A 560 10.89 -18.48 19.33
N PRO A 561 11.82 -19.45 19.16
CA PRO A 561 13.04 -19.23 18.36
C PRO A 561 12.75 -18.79 16.92
N VAL A 562 11.78 -19.45 16.27
CA VAL A 562 11.40 -19.13 14.90
C VAL A 562 10.77 -17.73 14.82
N ALA A 563 9.94 -17.38 15.81
CA ALA A 563 9.36 -16.04 15.88
C ALA A 563 10.42 -14.94 16.07
N VAL A 564 11.43 -15.18 16.92
CA VAL A 564 12.57 -14.27 17.12
C VAL A 564 13.38 -14.12 15.84
N ILE A 565 13.78 -15.23 15.21
CA ILE A 565 14.59 -15.20 13.97
C ILE A 565 13.86 -14.44 12.86
N GLY A 566 12.57 -14.76 12.63
CA GLY A 566 11.76 -14.06 11.63
C GLY A 566 11.66 -12.55 11.92
N SER A 567 11.41 -12.18 13.18
CA SER A 567 11.32 -10.77 13.58
C SER A 567 12.64 -10.01 13.39
N VAL A 568 13.77 -10.62 13.75
CA VAL A 568 15.11 -10.01 13.59
C VAL A 568 15.47 -9.83 12.12
N VAL A 569 15.22 -10.82 11.26
CA VAL A 569 15.51 -10.72 9.83
C VAL A 569 14.71 -9.59 9.20
N VAL A 570 13.40 -9.51 9.48
CA VAL A 570 12.56 -8.42 8.96
C VAL A 570 13.02 -7.08 9.52
N ALA A 571 13.39 -6.99 10.80
CA ALA A 571 13.91 -5.77 11.40
C ALA A 571 15.16 -5.26 10.67
N VAL A 572 16.11 -6.14 10.34
CA VAL A 572 17.32 -5.77 9.58
C VAL A 572 16.97 -5.23 8.20
N VAL A 573 16.07 -5.90 7.47
CA VAL A 573 15.62 -5.44 6.15
C VAL A 573 14.94 -4.07 6.23
N LEU A 574 14.10 -3.85 7.25
CA LEU A 574 13.38 -2.58 7.45
C LEU A 574 14.31 -1.43 7.86
N LEU A 575 15.30 -1.69 8.73
CA LEU A 575 16.30 -0.69 9.12
C LEU A 575 17.21 -0.30 7.95
N GLY A 576 17.52 -1.25 7.05
CA GLY A 576 18.29 -1.01 5.82
C GLY A 576 17.45 -0.59 4.61
N PHE A 577 16.12 -0.47 4.74
CA PHE A 577 15.21 -0.36 3.60
C PHE A 577 15.46 0.90 2.76
N ASN A 578 15.76 2.02 3.42
CA ASN A 578 16.03 3.30 2.76
C ASN A 578 17.32 3.29 1.90
N ALA A 579 18.21 2.33 2.11
CA ALA A 579 19.43 2.17 1.33
C ALA A 579 19.21 1.34 0.05
N LEU A 580 18.02 0.76 -0.14
CA LEU A 580 17.72 -0.03 -1.33
C LEU A 580 17.61 0.87 -2.57
N PRO A 581 18.18 0.46 -3.71
CA PRO A 581 18.01 1.18 -4.95
C PRO A 581 16.53 1.16 -5.37
N ALA A 582 16.01 2.28 -5.86
CA ALA A 582 14.64 2.42 -6.37
C ALA A 582 14.48 1.68 -7.72
N THR A 583 14.53 0.36 -7.67
CA THR A 583 14.34 -0.53 -8.82
C THR A 583 13.24 -1.54 -8.51
N ARG A 584 12.55 -1.99 -9.55
CA ARG A 584 11.46 -2.98 -9.46
C ARG A 584 11.92 -4.26 -8.75
N LEU A 585 13.10 -4.75 -9.10
CA LEU A 585 13.68 -5.97 -8.52
C LEU A 585 14.01 -5.79 -7.05
N ALA A 586 14.69 -4.69 -6.66
CA ALA A 586 15.10 -4.49 -5.27
C ALA A 586 13.89 -4.33 -4.34
N LEU A 587 12.93 -3.46 -4.70
CA LEU A 587 11.75 -3.22 -3.85
C LEU A 587 10.80 -4.42 -3.84
N GLY A 588 10.56 -5.07 -4.98
CA GLY A 588 9.76 -6.29 -5.06
C GLY A 588 10.35 -7.45 -4.25
N SER A 589 11.67 -7.65 -4.34
CA SER A 589 12.37 -8.68 -3.55
C SER A 589 12.33 -8.35 -2.06
N ALA A 590 12.52 -7.09 -1.67
CA ALA A 590 12.44 -6.68 -0.28
C ALA A 590 11.05 -6.95 0.31
N PHE A 591 9.96 -6.61 -0.40
CA PHE A 591 8.61 -6.95 0.03
C PHE A 591 8.36 -8.46 0.10
N PHE A 592 8.89 -9.24 -0.85
CA PHE A 592 8.84 -10.69 -0.78
C PHE A 592 9.56 -11.23 0.47
N PHE A 593 10.79 -10.79 0.76
CA PHE A 593 11.53 -11.21 1.94
C PHE A 593 10.85 -10.81 3.25
N ILE A 594 10.33 -9.58 3.32
CA ILE A 594 9.54 -9.12 4.47
C ILE A 594 8.32 -10.03 4.63
N GLY A 595 7.60 -10.34 3.54
CA GLY A 595 6.44 -11.23 3.57
C GLY A 595 6.77 -12.64 4.05
N PHE A 596 7.84 -13.23 3.52
CA PHE A 596 8.28 -14.56 3.89
C PHE A 596 8.61 -14.65 5.38
N PHE A 597 9.45 -13.75 5.90
CA PHE A 597 9.91 -13.83 7.29
C PHE A 597 8.93 -13.25 8.31
N LEU A 598 8.09 -12.28 7.95
CA LEU A 598 7.10 -11.68 8.87
C LEU A 598 5.92 -12.62 9.13
N TYR A 599 5.51 -13.42 8.14
CA TYR A 599 4.42 -14.37 8.31
C TYR A 599 4.77 -15.54 9.24
N MET A 600 6.05 -15.83 9.44
CA MET A 600 6.52 -16.85 10.39
C MET A 600 6.12 -16.52 11.85
N PRO A 601 6.58 -15.40 12.46
CA PRO A 601 6.14 -15.01 13.80
C PRO A 601 4.64 -14.74 13.85
N ASP A 602 4.05 -14.13 12.81
CA ASP A 602 2.62 -13.80 12.78
C ASP A 602 1.75 -15.05 12.96
N SER A 603 2.00 -16.11 12.17
CA SER A 603 1.22 -17.34 12.26
C SER A 603 1.51 -18.14 13.53
N LEU A 604 2.76 -18.15 14.00
CA LEU A 604 3.14 -18.91 15.19
C LEU A 604 2.60 -18.27 16.47
N VAL A 605 2.66 -16.94 16.59
CA VAL A 605 2.17 -16.20 17.77
C VAL A 605 0.65 -16.21 17.84
N ALA A 606 -0.04 -15.96 16.72
CA ALA A 606 -1.50 -15.87 16.68
C ALA A 606 -2.21 -17.23 16.65
N GLY A 607 -1.53 -18.25 16.12
CA GLY A 607 -2.05 -19.60 16.00
C GLY A 607 -1.55 -20.49 17.11
N THR A 608 -0.47 -21.24 16.82
CA THR A 608 0.00 -22.34 17.66
C THR A 608 0.39 -21.91 19.07
N ALA A 609 1.12 -20.80 19.25
CA ALA A 609 1.56 -20.36 20.57
C ALA A 609 0.38 -19.89 21.44
N ALA A 610 -0.62 -19.22 20.85
CA ALA A 610 -1.83 -18.85 21.57
C ALA A 610 -2.59 -20.06 22.12
N LEU A 611 -2.58 -21.17 21.38
CA LEU A 611 -3.17 -22.44 21.81
C LEU A 611 -2.30 -23.17 22.84
N ASP A 612 -0.99 -23.21 22.61
CA ASP A 612 0.00 -23.92 23.43
C ASP A 612 0.14 -23.30 24.83
N PHE A 613 0.06 -21.98 24.94
CA PHE A 613 0.22 -21.24 26.20
C PHE A 613 -1.11 -20.78 26.83
N GLY A 614 -2.22 -21.01 26.14
CA GLY A 614 -3.55 -20.96 26.74
C GLY A 614 -3.80 -22.21 27.56
N THR A 615 -4.56 -22.11 28.65
CA THR A 615 -5.05 -23.33 29.33
C THR A 615 -5.91 -24.14 28.36
N ARG A 616 -6.00 -25.47 28.50
CA ARG A 616 -6.73 -26.35 27.57
C ARG A 616 -8.18 -25.88 27.30
N LYS A 617 -8.82 -25.27 28.31
CA LYS A 617 -10.17 -24.64 28.25
C LYS A 617 -10.15 -23.13 27.94
N GLY A 618 -9.01 -22.45 28.07
CA GLY A 618 -8.84 -20.99 27.91
C GLY A 618 -8.11 -20.55 26.64
N ALA A 619 -7.71 -21.50 25.79
CA ALA A 619 -6.99 -21.25 24.53
C ALA A 619 -7.74 -20.29 23.59
N GLY A 620 -9.07 -20.40 23.52
CA GLY A 620 -9.91 -19.46 22.75
C GLY A 620 -9.82 -18.02 23.26
N THR A 621 -9.85 -17.83 24.58
CA THR A 621 -9.68 -16.50 25.20
C THR A 621 -8.28 -15.94 24.97
N ALA A 622 -7.24 -16.78 25.07
CA ALA A 622 -5.86 -16.36 24.81
C ALA A 622 -5.68 -15.90 23.35
N ALA A 623 -6.16 -16.69 22.39
CA ALA A 623 -6.17 -16.33 20.99
C ALA A 623 -6.99 -15.06 20.73
N GLY A 624 -8.13 -14.89 21.41
CA GLY A 624 -8.95 -13.68 21.33
C GLY A 624 -8.21 -12.43 21.82
N MET A 625 -7.55 -12.50 22.98
CA MET A 625 -6.74 -11.40 23.52
C MET A 625 -5.60 -11.02 22.57
N ILE A 626 -4.82 -12.01 22.14
CA ILE A 626 -3.70 -11.79 21.23
C ILE A 626 -4.20 -11.12 19.94
N ASN A 627 -5.26 -11.64 19.32
CA ASN A 627 -5.82 -11.04 18.11
C ASN A 627 -6.39 -9.64 18.35
N GLY A 628 -7.01 -9.37 19.50
CA GLY A 628 -7.48 -8.03 19.87
C GLY A 628 -6.34 -7.00 19.89
N PHE A 629 -5.23 -7.31 20.54
CA PHE A 629 -4.02 -6.47 20.51
C PHE A 629 -3.42 -6.37 19.10
N GLY A 630 -3.47 -7.45 18.33
CA GLY A 630 -3.07 -7.45 16.93
C GLY A 630 -3.90 -6.49 16.07
N SER A 631 -5.21 -6.42 16.29
CA SER A 631 -6.09 -5.48 15.61
C SER A 631 -5.77 -4.02 15.95
N ILE A 632 -5.38 -3.74 17.19
CA ILE A 632 -4.85 -2.42 17.57
C ILE A 632 -3.56 -2.11 16.79
N GLY A 633 -2.65 -3.07 16.70
CA GLY A 633 -1.43 -2.91 15.90
C GLY A 633 -1.72 -2.66 14.42
N ALA A 634 -2.72 -3.33 13.85
CA ALA A 634 -3.17 -3.09 12.48
C ALA A 634 -3.65 -1.64 12.26
N MET A 635 -4.45 -1.12 13.19
CA MET A 635 -4.93 0.27 13.18
C MET A 635 -3.77 1.28 13.27
N VAL A 636 -2.76 1.01 14.11
CA VAL A 636 -1.55 1.83 14.17
C VAL A 636 -0.83 1.80 12.83
N GLY A 637 -0.58 0.61 12.27
CA GLY A 637 0.15 0.45 11.01
C GLY A 637 -0.44 1.24 9.85
N VAL A 638 -1.77 1.18 9.66
CA VAL A 638 -2.43 1.88 8.55
C VAL A 638 -2.51 3.40 8.73
N SER A 639 -2.43 3.89 9.97
CA SER A 639 -2.51 5.33 10.27
C SER A 639 -1.16 6.04 10.27
N LEU A 640 -0.04 5.29 10.30
CA LEU A 640 1.32 5.85 10.37
C LEU A 640 1.60 6.91 9.29
N PRO A 641 1.27 6.71 8.00
CA PRO A 641 1.55 7.72 6.98
C PRO A 641 0.87 9.06 7.26
N GLY A 642 -0.42 9.05 7.61
CA GLY A 642 -1.18 10.26 7.92
C GLY A 642 -0.71 10.94 9.21
N VAL A 643 -0.44 10.17 10.28
CA VAL A 643 0.06 10.72 11.54
C VAL A 643 1.43 11.37 11.36
N LEU A 644 2.36 10.72 10.65
CA LEU A 644 3.67 11.30 10.40
C LEU A 644 3.61 12.49 9.45
N THR A 645 2.70 12.48 8.48
CA THR A 645 2.43 13.65 7.63
C THR A 645 1.94 14.83 8.47
N LEU A 646 1.06 14.59 9.44
CA LEU A 646 0.57 15.64 10.35
C LEU A 646 1.69 16.18 11.26
N LEU A 647 2.57 15.32 11.76
CA LEU A 647 3.63 15.69 12.70
C LEU A 647 4.84 16.33 12.01
N LEU A 648 5.24 15.85 10.84
CA LEU A 648 6.44 16.27 10.11
C LEU A 648 6.14 17.25 8.97
N GLY A 649 4.87 17.42 8.62
CA GLY A 649 4.39 18.19 7.47
C GLY A 649 4.33 17.37 6.18
N GLU A 650 3.50 17.81 5.22
CA GLU A 650 3.27 17.15 3.92
C GLU A 650 4.52 16.97 3.07
N GLU A 651 5.59 17.70 3.36
CA GLU A 651 6.83 17.66 2.59
C GLU A 651 7.92 16.74 3.15
N ALA A 652 7.68 16.09 4.29
CA ALA A 652 8.63 15.14 4.85
C ALA A 652 8.59 13.83 4.06
N ASP A 653 9.75 13.22 3.78
CA ASP A 653 9.80 11.83 3.32
C ASP A 653 9.47 10.92 4.50
N ILE A 654 8.17 10.76 4.76
CA ILE A 654 7.65 9.97 5.88
C ILE A 654 8.17 8.54 5.85
N TRP A 655 8.41 7.98 4.66
CA TRP A 655 8.89 6.60 4.49
C TRP A 655 10.27 6.40 5.10
N PHE A 656 11.10 7.46 5.08
CA PHE A 656 12.40 7.48 5.73
C PHE A 656 12.31 7.15 7.23
N TYR A 657 11.23 7.55 7.89
CA TYR A 657 10.99 7.31 9.32
C TYR A 657 10.17 6.05 9.57
N ILE A 658 9.19 5.76 8.71
CA ILE A 658 8.27 4.64 8.87
C ILE A 658 9.00 3.30 8.87
N PHE A 659 9.83 3.01 7.86
CA PHE A 659 10.45 1.69 7.76
C PHE A 659 11.42 1.41 8.92
N PRO A 660 12.36 2.31 9.29
CA PRO A 660 13.19 2.10 10.46
C PRO A 660 12.39 2.02 11.77
N GLY A 661 11.34 2.84 11.94
CA GLY A 661 10.47 2.79 13.12
C GLY A 661 9.77 1.43 13.29
N LEU A 662 9.27 0.87 12.19
CA LEU A 662 8.75 -0.50 12.17
C LEU A 662 9.86 -1.54 12.44
N GLY A 663 11.07 -1.32 11.92
CA GLY A 663 12.24 -2.15 12.23
C GLY A 663 12.54 -2.18 13.74
N VAL A 664 12.57 -1.02 14.39
CA VAL A 664 12.75 -0.91 15.85
C VAL A 664 11.63 -1.62 16.62
N SER A 665 10.37 -1.46 16.18
CA SER A 665 9.23 -2.19 16.76
C SER A 665 9.46 -3.71 16.76
N LEU A 666 9.98 -4.26 15.66
CA LEU A 666 10.29 -5.69 15.53
C LEU A 666 11.51 -6.12 16.34
N VAL A 667 12.53 -5.26 16.50
CA VAL A 667 13.64 -5.51 17.44
C VAL A 667 13.11 -5.63 18.86
N ILE A 668 12.23 -4.71 19.29
CA ILE A 668 11.61 -4.76 20.62
C ILE A 668 10.81 -6.07 20.77
N ALA A 669 10.01 -6.44 19.78
CA ALA A 669 9.26 -7.70 19.78
C ALA A 669 10.19 -8.92 19.94
N ALA A 670 11.30 -8.96 19.20
CA ALA A 670 12.29 -10.02 19.31
C ALA A 670 12.95 -10.07 20.70
N VAL A 671 13.34 -8.92 21.25
CA VAL A 671 13.96 -8.81 22.58
C VAL A 671 13.00 -9.27 23.69
N LEU A 672 11.72 -8.94 23.58
CA LEU A 672 10.69 -9.40 24.52
C LEU A 672 10.50 -10.92 24.48
N LEU A 673 10.66 -11.53 23.30
CA LEU A 673 10.54 -12.98 23.12
C LEU A 673 11.80 -13.76 23.53
N LEU A 674 13.00 -13.16 23.43
CA LEU A 674 14.28 -13.84 23.71
C LEU A 674 14.33 -14.61 25.04
N PRO A 675 13.87 -14.07 26.19
CA PRO A 675 13.87 -14.81 27.45
C PRO A 675 13.03 -16.10 27.44
N LYS A 676 12.12 -16.23 26.48
CA LYS A 676 11.23 -17.39 26.30
C LYS A 676 11.71 -18.32 25.18
N TRP A 677 12.98 -18.23 24.77
CA TRP A 677 13.58 -19.08 23.71
C TRP A 677 13.30 -20.57 23.88
N ASN A 678 13.40 -21.07 25.12
CA ASN A 678 13.20 -22.49 25.44
C ASN A 678 11.78 -22.83 25.92
N ALA A 679 10.82 -21.91 25.79
CA ALA A 679 9.45 -22.16 26.23
C ALA A 679 8.80 -23.29 25.42
N LEU A 680 8.25 -24.26 26.14
CA LEU A 680 7.42 -25.34 25.64
C LEU A 680 6.05 -25.26 26.33
N PRO A 681 4.96 -25.73 25.69
CA PRO A 681 3.68 -25.91 26.37
C PRO A 681 3.84 -26.83 27.58
N GLU A 682 3.10 -26.56 28.65
CA GLU A 682 3.04 -27.45 29.80
C GLU A 682 2.44 -28.78 29.36
N THR A 683 3.27 -29.82 29.25
CA THR A 683 2.78 -31.19 29.08
C THR A 683 2.14 -31.64 30.38
N GLU A 684 0.94 -32.22 30.29
CA GLU A 684 0.26 -32.92 31.39
C GLU A 684 1.30 -33.72 32.18
N LYS A 685 1.51 -33.37 33.45
CA LYS A 685 2.21 -34.27 34.36
C LYS A 685 1.40 -35.56 34.31
N THR A 686 1.97 -36.60 33.72
CA THR A 686 1.50 -37.97 33.88
C THR A 686 1.48 -38.25 35.37
N ALA A 687 0.29 -38.10 35.97
CA ALA A 687 -0.04 -38.57 37.30
C ALA A 687 -0.65 -39.97 37.18
#